data_AF-A0A522P4Q6-F1
#
_entry.id   AF-A0A522P4Q6-F1
#
_cell.length_a   1.000
_cell.length_b   1.000
_cell.length_c   1.000
_cell.angle_alpha   90.00
_cell.angle_beta   90.00
_cell.angle_gamma   90.00
#
_symmetry.space_group_name_H-M   'P 1'
#
loop_
_entity.id
_entity.type
_entity.pdbx_description
1 polymer ?
#
loop_
_entity_poly.entity_id
_entity_poly.type
_entity_poly.pdbx_seq_one_letter_code
_entity_poly.pdbx_strand_id
1 'polypeptide(L)'
;MNRHAKRLIPVIAVVAMLGGLLGAVSSAPQAAHAAVGSQFDAGDIISDALFFDGSAMSATDVQSFLDSKVPTCRSGYTCLKDYRQLTPTKAADPGRCAAYIGAANESAATIIAKVGFACGISQKALIVLLEKEQSLVTDDWPGAGQYRSATGYACPDTSGCDAAYYGFFNQVYSAALQFKRYAANPTGWNHIAGRVNNIRYNPNAACGTGAVFIQNQATAGLYNYTPYQPNAAALANLYGTGDGCSSYGNRNFWRLYTDWFGATTAGTSLVRTVANDTVYVISGANKYPVPSLQLLNALAPLGPLGYVSQQYLDSYATQQNVGRILRSPDGTIYFYDAGIKLPFSTCGLVVDYGGTCDASGFVQLTAEQLSHFATGPAMGPVLGTTAGSRYYITAGTKREILDSQSQAAAGIPPGYNVLTEDAVSSLPVGAPVVRDAVFATQRGSANFVYLGNGMKYAVDPGTATAVGLPQRSVGSLNADSLAKIPSGPTPFAAVVQAAGSAGKQILTNGGRYDWTGATGSAVTAVPVPQSFVDSYPSKGTLAVGSMIKTASSATVYIVMDGAILPVGAWESLVALAGGKTPIIVTVPDQLVAALPKGPVALTSNTLVRSPDNATVYLIDGVTSKIAMSNFAFATEAGITNFSYTTQARLDAYPLQKSLLTFGLACGTTKYVSAGGSVHTVPATLLAQFPFSYMQLDKYTCQLLKVGVDATPFIRTPDGTIYFLDGGQKHAITSMARFQELNQGRTWMSVVPLFAAAIPSGPNA
;
A
#
# COMPACT_ATOMS: atom_id res chain seq x y z
N MET A 1 30.84 73.52 8.12
CA MET A 1 29.53 74.23 8.09
C MET A 1 28.57 73.41 7.24
N ASN A 2 27.29 73.16 7.56
CA ASN A 2 26.46 73.42 8.75
C ASN A 2 25.61 72.15 9.04
N ARG A 3 25.42 71.69 10.28
CA ARG A 3 24.27 72.03 11.17
C ARG A 3 22.95 72.15 10.38
N HIS A 4 21.94 71.31 10.62
CA HIS A 4 21.17 71.24 11.88
C HIS A 4 20.66 69.82 12.23
N ALA A 5 20.08 69.64 13.43
CA ALA A 5 19.62 68.35 13.95
C ALA A 5 18.35 68.44 14.84
N LYS A 6 17.56 67.35 14.85
CA LYS A 6 16.52 66.92 15.83
C LYS A 6 16.38 65.38 15.61
N ARG A 7 16.55 64.43 16.56
CA ARG A 7 15.90 64.19 17.88
C ARG A 7 14.37 64.03 17.76
N LEU A 8 13.67 62.98 18.24
CA LEU A 8 13.98 61.72 18.98
C LEU A 8 13.08 60.57 18.38
N ILE A 9 12.97 59.29 18.83
CA ILE A 9 13.47 58.49 19.98
C ILE A 9 13.49 56.97 19.60
N PRO A 10 14.31 56.09 20.23
CA PRO A 10 14.14 54.63 20.18
C PRO A 10 13.52 54.06 21.47
N VAL A 11 12.71 53.00 21.38
CA VAL A 11 12.13 52.28 22.54
C VAL A 11 12.64 50.83 22.58
N ILE A 12 13.01 50.39 23.78
CA ILE A 12 13.42 49.01 24.12
C ILE A 12 12.39 48.44 25.13
N ALA A 13 12.32 47.11 25.22
CA ALA A 13 11.45 46.31 26.10
C ALA A 13 9.99 46.16 25.58
N VAL A 14 9.21 45.14 25.97
CA VAL A 14 9.40 44.11 27.03
C VAL A 14 9.21 42.70 26.46
N VAL A 15 9.95 41.72 27.00
CA VAL A 15 9.67 40.28 26.84
C VAL A 15 9.01 39.74 28.11
N ALA A 16 8.07 38.81 27.94
CA ALA A 16 7.41 38.01 28.99
C ALA A 16 6.50 38.74 30.00
N MET A 17 5.20 38.83 29.68
CA MET A 17 4.14 38.51 30.65
C MET A 17 2.82 38.18 29.93
N LEU A 18 2.49 36.88 29.80
CA LEU A 18 1.17 36.40 29.35
C LEU A 18 0.98 34.90 29.67
N GLY A 19 1.18 34.53 30.94
CA GLY A 19 0.76 33.25 31.49
C GLY A 19 -0.28 33.48 32.60
N GLY A 20 -1.21 32.54 32.76
CA GLY A 20 -2.16 32.59 33.89
C GLY A 20 -3.60 33.02 33.57
N LEU A 21 -4.19 32.54 32.47
CA LEU A 21 -5.65 32.48 32.30
C LEU A 21 -6.10 31.05 31.94
N LEU A 22 -5.68 30.11 32.79
CA LEU A 22 -6.34 28.81 32.93
C LEU A 22 -7.72 29.08 33.53
N GLY A 23 -8.73 29.27 32.67
CA GLY A 23 -10.12 29.24 33.10
C GLY A 23 -10.40 27.87 33.72
N ALA A 24 -10.77 27.85 35.00
CA ALA A 24 -11.12 26.61 35.68
C ALA A 24 -12.34 26.01 34.97
N VAL A 25 -12.13 24.88 34.29
CA VAL A 25 -13.22 24.14 33.64
C VAL A 25 -14.04 23.49 34.75
N SER A 26 -15.07 24.19 35.21
CA SER A 26 -16.04 23.65 36.16
C SER A 26 -16.72 22.44 35.53
N SER A 27 -16.28 21.23 35.92
CA SER A 27 -16.98 19.99 35.63
C SER A 27 -18.37 20.09 36.25
N ALA A 28 -19.39 20.32 35.42
CA ALA A 28 -20.76 20.20 35.84
C ALA A 28 -20.96 18.79 36.43
N PRO A 29 -21.58 18.64 37.61
CA PRO A 29 -21.71 17.34 38.25
C PRO A 29 -22.47 16.38 37.33
N GLN A 30 -21.93 15.16 37.19
CA GLN A 30 -22.52 14.09 36.40
C GLN A 30 -23.98 13.88 36.83
N ALA A 31 -24.90 13.95 35.87
CA ALA A 31 -26.34 13.92 36.17
C ALA A 31 -26.72 12.60 36.84
N ALA A 32 -27.11 12.67 38.12
CA ALA A 32 -27.51 11.50 38.89
C ALA A 32 -28.77 10.87 38.29
N HIS A 33 -28.65 9.66 37.76
CA HIS A 33 -29.79 8.85 37.36
C HIS A 33 -30.39 8.22 38.63
N ALA A 34 -31.54 8.74 39.06
CA ALA A 34 -32.30 8.13 40.14
C ALA A 34 -32.67 6.68 39.75
N ALA A 35 -32.35 5.73 40.63
CA ALA A 35 -32.61 4.32 40.41
C ALA A 35 -34.13 4.04 40.28
N VAL A 36 -34.53 3.17 39.34
CA VAL A 36 -35.94 2.78 39.12
C VAL A 36 -36.14 1.32 39.49
N GLY A 37 -37.09 0.99 40.37
CA GLY A 37 -37.21 -0.34 40.99
C GLY A 37 -37.33 -1.53 40.02
N SER A 38 -37.81 -1.30 38.80
CA SER A 38 -37.89 -2.29 37.72
C SER A 38 -36.54 -2.61 37.03
N GLN A 39 -35.46 -1.94 37.43
CA GLN A 39 -34.09 -2.16 36.94
C GLN A 39 -33.24 -3.00 37.92
N PHE A 40 -33.77 -3.36 39.10
CA PHE A 40 -33.08 -4.24 40.04
C PHE A 40 -33.19 -5.70 39.58
N ASP A 41 -32.08 -6.30 39.16
CA ASP A 41 -31.96 -7.75 38.93
C ASP A 41 -31.37 -8.41 40.20
N ALA A 42 -32.10 -9.33 40.81
CA ALA A 42 -31.60 -10.10 41.95
C ALA A 42 -30.44 -11.03 41.56
N GLY A 43 -30.37 -11.44 40.29
CA GLY A 43 -29.29 -12.26 39.75
C GLY A 43 -28.02 -11.47 39.38
N ASP A 44 -28.14 -10.17 39.13
CA ASP A 44 -27.02 -9.27 38.81
C ASP A 44 -27.19 -7.93 39.54
N ILE A 45 -26.86 -7.93 40.83
CA ILE A 45 -26.84 -6.71 41.66
C ILE A 45 -25.75 -5.76 41.15
N ILE A 46 -24.58 -6.31 40.80
CA ILE A 46 -23.46 -5.60 40.19
C ILE A 46 -22.55 -6.58 39.45
N SER A 47 -22.09 -6.16 38.28
CA SER A 47 -21.17 -6.92 37.44
C SER A 47 -19.79 -7.10 38.08
N ASP A 48 -19.15 -8.24 37.82
CA ASP A 48 -17.77 -8.52 38.28
C ASP A 48 -16.79 -7.42 37.83
N ALA A 49 -16.99 -6.85 36.64
CA ALA A 49 -16.18 -5.76 36.12
C ALA A 49 -16.24 -4.50 37.02
N LEU A 50 -17.44 -4.05 37.41
CA LEU A 50 -17.59 -2.85 38.25
C LEU A 50 -17.26 -3.07 39.72
N PHE A 51 -17.30 -4.31 40.21
CA PHE A 51 -17.02 -4.62 41.61
C PHE A 51 -15.55 -4.94 41.88
N PHE A 52 -14.84 -5.60 40.95
CA PHE A 52 -13.44 -6.02 41.11
C PHE A 52 -12.42 -5.08 40.42
N ASP A 53 -12.85 -4.00 39.77
CA ASP A 53 -11.97 -2.93 39.27
C ASP A 53 -11.31 -2.14 40.42
N GLY A 54 -10.14 -2.58 40.86
CA GLY A 54 -9.31 -1.88 41.86
C GLY A 54 -8.74 -0.52 41.41
N SER A 55 -9.02 -0.08 40.19
CA SER A 55 -8.60 1.20 39.60
C SER A 55 -9.75 2.21 39.42
N ALA A 56 -10.97 1.86 39.85
CA ALA A 56 -12.20 2.62 39.57
C ALA A 56 -12.21 4.09 40.03
N MET A 57 -11.37 4.47 41.01
CA MET A 57 -11.14 5.86 41.44
C MET A 57 -9.73 6.02 42.02
N SER A 58 -9.05 7.14 41.72
CA SER A 58 -7.82 7.53 42.43
C SER A 58 -8.12 8.11 43.82
N ALA A 59 -7.11 8.26 44.66
CA ALA A 59 -7.26 8.91 45.98
C ALA A 59 -7.79 10.35 45.87
N THR A 60 -7.48 11.06 44.79
CA THR A 60 -8.01 12.40 44.51
C THR A 60 -9.50 12.34 44.20
N ASP A 61 -9.92 11.43 43.32
CA ASP A 61 -11.33 11.29 42.92
C ASP A 61 -12.20 10.86 44.11
N VAL A 62 -11.69 9.96 44.96
CA VAL A 62 -12.37 9.57 46.21
C VAL A 62 -12.49 10.77 47.14
N GLN A 63 -11.45 11.58 47.32
CA GLN A 63 -11.51 12.77 48.18
C GLN A 63 -12.56 13.76 47.64
N SER A 64 -12.51 14.11 46.36
CA SER A 64 -13.49 15.02 45.74
C SER A 64 -14.93 14.48 45.78
N PHE A 65 -15.12 13.15 45.68
CA PHE A 65 -16.43 12.55 45.89
C PHE A 65 -16.91 12.72 47.33
N LEU A 66 -16.08 12.42 48.34
CA LEU A 66 -16.43 12.59 49.76
C LEU A 66 -16.72 14.07 50.09
N ASP A 67 -15.93 14.99 49.55
CA ASP A 67 -16.13 16.44 49.69
C ASP A 67 -17.48 16.88 49.09
N SER A 68 -17.94 16.24 48.01
CA SER A 68 -19.24 16.52 47.36
C SER A 68 -20.45 16.02 48.16
N LYS A 69 -20.30 15.03 49.05
CA LYS A 69 -21.40 14.45 49.83
C LYS A 69 -21.65 15.18 51.14
N VAL A 70 -20.59 15.66 51.81
CA VAL A 70 -20.69 16.43 53.06
C VAL A 70 -19.84 17.70 52.94
N PRO A 71 -20.33 18.77 52.28
CA PRO A 71 -19.55 20.01 52.07
C PRO A 71 -19.17 20.72 53.39
N THR A 72 -19.93 20.53 54.46
CA THR A 72 -19.69 21.11 55.78
C THR A 72 -19.94 20.06 56.86
N CYS A 73 -18.96 19.84 57.72
CA CYS A 73 -19.08 18.94 58.87
C CYS A 73 -19.64 19.69 60.09
N ARG A 74 -20.39 18.99 60.96
CA ARG A 74 -20.92 19.57 62.19
C ARG A 74 -19.80 19.92 63.16
N SER A 75 -19.90 21.09 63.79
CA SER A 75 -18.92 21.54 64.79
C SER A 75 -18.76 20.50 65.92
N GLY A 76 -17.52 20.15 66.24
CA GLY A 76 -17.17 19.12 67.22
C GLY A 76 -17.02 17.69 66.67
N TYR A 77 -17.34 17.45 65.39
CA TYR A 77 -17.21 16.14 64.74
C TYR A 77 -16.16 16.16 63.63
N THR A 78 -15.67 14.97 63.25
CA THR A 78 -14.77 14.76 62.11
C THR A 78 -15.48 13.88 61.10
N CYS A 79 -15.84 14.43 59.95
CA CYS A 79 -16.55 13.74 58.88
C CYS A 79 -15.59 12.92 58.00
N LEU A 80 -16.09 11.94 57.25
CA LEU A 80 -15.27 10.94 56.57
C LEU A 80 -14.22 11.57 55.61
N LYS A 81 -14.57 12.66 54.93
CA LYS A 81 -13.66 13.43 54.07
C LYS A 81 -12.44 14.01 54.81
N ASP A 82 -12.63 14.41 56.07
CA ASP A 82 -11.62 15.04 56.92
C ASP A 82 -10.89 14.02 57.81
N TYR A 83 -11.45 12.81 57.96
CA TYR A 83 -10.89 11.74 58.79
C TYR A 83 -9.48 11.32 58.36
N ARG A 84 -8.59 11.15 59.35
CA ARG A 84 -7.19 10.74 59.17
C ARG A 84 -6.84 9.62 60.15
N GLN A 85 -6.00 8.66 59.75
CA GLN A 85 -5.55 7.56 60.62
C GLN A 85 -4.08 7.17 60.36
N LEU A 86 -3.37 6.77 61.41
CA LEU A 86 -2.16 5.93 61.30
C LEU A 86 -2.57 4.55 60.75
N THR A 87 -1.95 4.12 59.65
CA THR A 87 -2.19 2.80 59.04
C THR A 87 -0.98 1.88 59.19
N PRO A 88 -1.18 0.59 59.53
CA PRO A 88 -0.10 -0.39 59.53
C PRO A 88 0.21 -0.88 58.12
N THR A 89 1.48 -1.19 57.85
CA THR A 89 1.84 -2.00 56.68
C THR A 89 1.28 -3.42 56.83
N LYS A 90 0.67 -3.95 55.77
CA LYS A 90 0.22 -5.35 55.67
C LYS A 90 0.99 -6.04 54.54
N ALA A 91 1.49 -7.24 54.80
CA ALA A 91 2.01 -8.12 53.76
C ALA A 91 0.87 -8.54 52.79
N ALA A 92 1.23 -9.03 51.61
CA ALA A 92 0.26 -9.55 50.64
C ALA A 92 -0.43 -10.83 51.17
N ASP A 93 -1.72 -10.96 50.89
CA ASP A 93 -2.49 -12.20 51.03
C ASP A 93 -2.51 -12.89 49.64
N PRO A 94 -1.78 -14.01 49.45
CA PRO A 94 -1.51 -14.56 48.12
C PRO A 94 -2.78 -14.87 47.31
N GLY A 95 -2.86 -14.31 46.11
CA GLY A 95 -4.02 -14.44 45.22
C GLY A 95 -5.24 -13.61 45.61
N ARG A 96 -5.17 -12.78 46.67
CA ARG A 96 -6.29 -11.96 47.15
C ARG A 96 -5.98 -10.47 47.20
N CYS A 97 -4.95 -10.08 47.95
CA CYS A 97 -4.53 -8.68 48.08
C CYS A 97 -3.01 -8.54 48.02
N ALA A 98 -2.51 -7.57 47.26
CA ALA A 98 -1.13 -7.12 47.29
C ALA A 98 -0.77 -6.47 48.64
N ALA A 99 0.52 -6.21 48.85
CA ALA A 99 1.00 -5.59 50.08
C ALA A 99 0.50 -4.13 50.21
N TYR A 100 -0.08 -3.79 51.35
CA TYR A 100 -0.47 -2.42 51.69
C TYR A 100 0.67 -1.77 52.47
N ILE A 101 1.30 -0.73 51.92
CA ILE A 101 2.32 0.05 52.64
C ILE A 101 1.63 1.12 53.49
N GLY A 102 1.79 1.05 54.81
CA GLY A 102 1.17 2.00 55.74
C GLY A 102 1.89 3.35 55.82
N ALA A 103 1.21 4.36 56.37
CA ALA A 103 1.78 5.67 56.66
C ALA A 103 1.14 6.33 57.90
N ALA A 104 1.80 7.36 58.43
CA ALA A 104 1.49 7.90 59.75
C ALA A 104 0.17 8.69 59.87
N ASN A 105 -0.38 9.18 58.75
CA ASN A 105 -1.51 10.13 58.74
C ASN A 105 -2.27 10.07 57.40
N GLU A 106 -2.86 8.92 57.08
CA GLU A 106 -3.57 8.72 55.80
C GLU A 106 -5.02 9.21 55.86
N SER A 107 -5.53 9.81 54.78
CA SER A 107 -6.95 10.14 54.66
C SER A 107 -7.80 8.91 54.43
N ALA A 108 -9.08 8.98 54.82
CA ALA A 108 -10.06 7.96 54.46
C ALA A 108 -10.08 7.72 52.93
N ALA A 109 -9.97 8.78 52.13
CA ALA A 109 -9.87 8.67 50.67
C ALA A 109 -8.63 7.88 50.20
N THR A 110 -7.46 8.16 50.76
CA THR A 110 -6.22 7.42 50.48
C THR A 110 -6.30 5.97 50.96
N ILE A 111 -6.92 5.71 52.11
CA ILE A 111 -7.17 4.36 52.63
C ILE A 111 -8.08 3.58 51.68
N ILE A 112 -9.23 4.12 51.30
CA ILE A 112 -10.17 3.51 50.35
C ILE A 112 -9.47 3.21 49.02
N ALA A 113 -8.76 4.19 48.46
CA ALA A 113 -8.04 4.05 47.19
C ALA A 113 -6.98 2.95 47.24
N LYS A 114 -6.12 2.95 48.27
CA LYS A 114 -5.03 1.97 48.42
C LYS A 114 -5.52 0.58 48.79
N VAL A 115 -6.60 0.44 49.57
CA VAL A 115 -7.21 -0.87 49.85
C VAL A 115 -7.86 -1.44 48.58
N GLY A 116 -8.63 -0.62 47.86
CA GLY A 116 -9.27 -1.03 46.61
C GLY A 116 -8.25 -1.49 45.55
N PHE A 117 -7.17 -0.72 45.39
CA PHE A 117 -6.04 -1.09 44.52
C PHE A 117 -5.33 -2.36 44.99
N ALA A 118 -4.99 -2.46 46.29
CA ALA A 118 -4.28 -3.62 46.82
C ALA A 118 -5.09 -4.92 46.67
N CYS A 119 -6.40 -4.90 46.94
CA CYS A 119 -7.25 -6.09 46.86
C CYS A 119 -7.88 -6.32 45.47
N GLY A 120 -7.83 -5.38 44.54
CA GLY A 120 -8.64 -5.45 43.32
C GLY A 120 -10.13 -5.49 43.65
N ILE A 121 -10.60 -4.44 44.32
CA ILE A 121 -12.00 -4.16 44.70
C ILE A 121 -12.27 -2.69 44.41
N SER A 122 -13.40 -2.37 43.80
CA SER A 122 -13.74 -1.02 43.38
C SER A 122 -13.88 -0.05 44.55
N GLN A 123 -13.20 1.09 44.45
CA GLN A 123 -13.36 2.22 45.37
C GLN A 123 -14.82 2.68 45.42
N LYS A 124 -15.52 2.70 44.27
CA LYS A 124 -16.96 2.99 44.17
C LYS A 124 -17.77 2.01 45.03
N ALA A 125 -17.47 0.72 44.96
CA ALA A 125 -18.11 -0.32 45.77
C ALA A 125 -17.79 -0.22 47.28
N LEU A 126 -16.55 0.13 47.65
CA LEU A 126 -16.15 0.35 49.05
C LEU A 126 -16.87 1.56 49.66
N ILE A 127 -17.00 2.65 48.90
CA ILE A 127 -17.75 3.86 49.31
C ILE A 127 -19.23 3.52 49.52
N VAL A 128 -19.85 2.79 48.59
CA VAL A 128 -21.24 2.32 48.75
C VAL A 128 -21.40 1.39 49.96
N LEU A 129 -20.41 0.55 50.27
CA LEU A 129 -20.44 -0.32 51.45
C LEU A 129 -20.38 0.49 52.76
N LEU A 130 -19.48 1.48 52.87
CA LEU A 130 -19.39 2.38 54.03
C LEU A 130 -20.72 3.12 54.31
N GLU A 131 -21.42 3.52 53.26
CA GLU A 131 -22.74 4.15 53.38
C GLU A 131 -23.84 3.14 53.76
N LYS A 132 -23.92 2.01 53.03
CA LYS A 132 -24.92 0.96 53.26
C LYS A 132 -24.90 0.44 54.69
N GLU A 133 -23.72 0.27 55.27
CA GLU A 133 -23.53 -0.39 56.57
C GLU A 133 -23.54 0.58 57.76
N GLN A 134 -23.07 1.82 57.60
CA GLN A 134 -22.90 2.79 58.70
C GLN A 134 -23.34 4.24 58.39
N SER A 135 -23.92 4.49 57.20
CA SER A 135 -24.28 5.84 56.70
C SER A 135 -23.13 6.85 56.68
N LEU A 136 -21.88 6.36 56.70
CA LEU A 136 -20.69 7.13 57.05
C LEU A 136 -20.22 8.09 55.94
N VAL A 137 -20.81 8.03 54.74
CA VAL A 137 -20.41 8.87 53.59
C VAL A 137 -21.21 10.16 53.52
N THR A 138 -22.46 10.17 54.00
CA THR A 138 -23.32 11.37 54.03
C THR A 138 -23.52 11.99 55.42
N ASP A 139 -23.03 11.35 56.48
CA ASP A 139 -23.18 11.82 57.85
C ASP A 139 -22.34 13.09 58.15
N ASP A 140 -23.00 14.16 58.62
CA ASP A 140 -22.33 15.40 59.05
C ASP A 140 -21.83 15.37 60.51
N TRP A 141 -22.14 14.32 61.28
CA TRP A 141 -21.81 14.19 62.70
C TRP A 141 -21.41 12.75 63.14
N PRO A 142 -20.58 12.00 62.37
CA PRO A 142 -20.34 10.59 62.62
C PRO A 142 -19.62 10.35 63.94
N GLY A 143 -20.17 9.42 64.73
CA GLY A 143 -19.62 9.00 66.01
C GLY A 143 -18.47 8.01 65.89
N ALA A 144 -17.66 7.90 66.94
CA ALA A 144 -16.53 6.96 67.00
C ALA A 144 -16.93 5.48 66.77
N GLY A 145 -18.20 5.12 67.00
CA GLY A 145 -18.74 3.79 66.68
C GLY A 145 -18.72 3.46 65.18
N GLN A 146 -19.07 4.42 64.32
CA GLN A 146 -19.07 4.21 62.87
C GLN A 146 -17.64 4.03 62.35
N TYR A 147 -16.67 4.84 62.79
CA TYR A 147 -15.26 4.60 62.45
C TYR A 147 -14.69 3.29 63.00
N ARG A 148 -15.21 2.80 64.12
CA ARG A 148 -14.79 1.52 64.72
C ARG A 148 -15.30 0.30 63.92
N SER A 149 -16.51 0.37 63.37
CA SER A 149 -17.23 -0.73 62.72
C SER A 149 -17.69 -0.37 61.29
N ALA A 150 -16.86 0.40 60.57
CA ALA A 150 -17.19 1.14 59.35
C ALA A 150 -17.86 0.36 58.21
N THR A 151 -17.64 -0.95 58.11
CA THR A 151 -18.23 -1.81 57.06
C THR A 151 -19.13 -2.91 57.63
N GLY A 152 -19.42 -2.91 58.93
CA GLY A 152 -20.11 -4.03 59.60
C GLY A 152 -19.31 -5.34 59.63
N TYR A 153 -18.04 -5.33 59.19
CA TYR A 153 -17.26 -6.56 59.09
C TYR A 153 -17.02 -7.16 60.48
N ALA A 154 -17.36 -8.45 60.61
CA ALA A 154 -17.33 -9.21 61.86
C ALA A 154 -18.24 -8.64 62.98
N CYS A 155 -19.40 -8.07 62.61
CA CYS A 155 -20.49 -7.70 63.52
C CYS A 155 -21.74 -8.59 63.29
N PRO A 156 -21.89 -9.75 63.96
CA PRO A 156 -23.09 -10.58 63.84
C PRO A 156 -24.30 -9.96 64.58
N ASP A 157 -25.49 -10.05 63.99
CA ASP A 157 -26.75 -9.49 64.57
C ASP A 157 -27.06 -9.94 66.00
N THR A 158 -26.51 -11.08 66.43
CA THR A 158 -26.79 -11.72 67.74
C THR A 158 -25.64 -11.61 68.75
N SER A 159 -24.57 -10.84 68.46
CA SER A 159 -23.44 -10.69 69.38
C SER A 159 -22.78 -9.31 69.27
N GLY A 160 -21.81 -9.03 70.14
CA GLY A 160 -20.87 -7.93 69.90
C GLY A 160 -20.03 -8.17 68.65
N CYS A 161 -19.55 -7.09 68.03
CA CYS A 161 -18.54 -7.16 66.98
C CYS A 161 -17.20 -7.70 67.52
N ASP A 162 -16.45 -8.42 66.68
CA ASP A 162 -15.10 -8.87 67.02
C ASP A 162 -14.11 -7.68 67.03
N ALA A 163 -13.51 -7.46 68.21
CA ALA A 163 -12.59 -6.37 68.46
C ALA A 163 -11.27 -6.47 67.66
N ALA A 164 -10.90 -7.64 67.15
CA ALA A 164 -9.72 -7.82 66.30
C ALA A 164 -9.80 -7.04 64.98
N TYR A 165 -11.01 -6.66 64.54
CA TYR A 165 -11.25 -5.94 63.28
C TYR A 165 -11.66 -4.48 63.47
N TYR A 166 -11.51 -3.92 64.68
CA TYR A 166 -11.88 -2.54 64.96
C TYR A 166 -10.98 -1.49 64.30
N GLY A 167 -11.60 -0.38 63.91
CA GLY A 167 -10.95 0.80 63.32
C GLY A 167 -11.07 0.86 61.80
N PHE A 168 -11.17 2.07 61.25
CA PHE A 168 -11.58 2.33 59.87
C PHE A 168 -10.75 1.56 58.84
N PHE A 169 -9.41 1.65 58.92
CA PHE A 169 -8.52 0.88 58.05
C PHE A 169 -8.77 -0.64 58.13
N ASN A 170 -8.92 -1.21 59.33
CA ASN A 170 -9.11 -2.65 59.51
C ASN A 170 -10.46 -3.11 58.93
N GLN A 171 -11.51 -2.32 59.09
CA GLN A 171 -12.84 -2.58 58.54
C GLN A 171 -12.84 -2.56 57.00
N VAL A 172 -12.28 -1.51 56.38
CA VAL A 172 -12.21 -1.39 54.91
C VAL A 172 -11.33 -2.47 54.30
N TYR A 173 -10.15 -2.75 54.90
CA TYR A 173 -9.26 -3.83 54.43
C TYR A 173 -9.88 -5.22 54.59
N SER A 174 -10.53 -5.52 55.72
CA SER A 174 -11.08 -6.85 55.99
C SER A 174 -12.31 -7.15 55.14
N ALA A 175 -13.17 -6.15 54.90
CA ALA A 175 -14.28 -6.28 53.95
C ALA A 175 -13.77 -6.56 52.53
N ALA A 176 -12.81 -5.77 52.03
CA ALA A 176 -12.22 -5.98 50.70
C ALA A 176 -11.59 -7.37 50.56
N LEU A 177 -10.78 -7.80 51.55
CA LEU A 177 -10.19 -9.13 51.59
C LEU A 177 -11.25 -10.24 51.65
N GLN A 178 -12.37 -10.03 52.34
CA GLN A 178 -13.44 -11.01 52.42
C GLN A 178 -14.16 -11.22 51.09
N PHE A 179 -14.37 -10.17 50.28
CA PHE A 179 -14.88 -10.35 48.92
C PHE A 179 -13.91 -11.14 48.04
N LYS A 180 -12.59 -10.98 48.22
CA LYS A 180 -11.58 -11.82 47.55
C LYS A 180 -11.54 -13.26 48.09
N ARG A 181 -11.92 -13.51 49.34
CA ARG A 181 -12.12 -14.87 49.89
C ARG A 181 -13.37 -15.55 49.35
N TYR A 182 -14.46 -14.81 49.10
CA TYR A 182 -15.62 -15.33 48.37
C TYR A 182 -15.20 -15.73 46.94
N ALA A 183 -14.56 -14.82 46.20
CA ALA A 183 -14.14 -15.07 44.82
C ALA A 183 -13.09 -16.19 44.68
N ALA A 184 -12.18 -16.35 45.65
CA ALA A 184 -11.14 -17.39 45.63
C ALA A 184 -11.63 -18.79 46.06
N ASN A 185 -12.82 -18.92 46.62
CA ASN A 185 -13.45 -20.22 46.95
C ASN A 185 -14.97 -20.15 46.74
N PRO A 186 -15.45 -19.98 45.49
CA PRO A 186 -16.82 -19.56 45.21
C PRO A 186 -17.88 -20.60 45.55
N THR A 187 -17.51 -21.88 45.67
CA THR A 187 -18.39 -22.99 46.06
C THR A 187 -18.34 -23.30 47.56
N GLY A 188 -17.53 -22.59 48.34
CA GLY A 188 -17.38 -22.79 49.80
C GLY A 188 -18.33 -21.99 50.68
N TRP A 189 -19.34 -21.33 50.10
CA TRP A 189 -20.22 -20.38 50.78
C TRP A 189 -21.70 -20.63 50.45
N ASN A 190 -22.61 -19.98 51.19
CA ASN A 190 -24.06 -20.21 51.11
C ASN A 190 -24.68 -19.79 49.77
N HIS A 191 -24.08 -18.81 49.09
CA HIS A 191 -24.56 -18.26 47.82
C HIS A 191 -23.50 -18.40 46.74
N ILE A 192 -23.84 -19.05 45.63
CA ILE A 192 -22.87 -19.52 44.61
C ILE A 192 -23.29 -18.99 43.23
N ALA A 193 -22.34 -18.39 42.50
CA ALA A 193 -22.56 -17.89 41.13
C ALA A 193 -22.81 -19.03 40.11
N GLY A 194 -23.48 -18.70 39.00
CA GLY A 194 -23.84 -19.65 37.94
C GLY A 194 -24.90 -20.67 38.35
N ARG A 195 -25.68 -20.40 39.41
CA ARG A 195 -26.67 -21.34 39.98
C ARG A 195 -27.93 -20.63 40.45
N VAL A 196 -29.04 -21.38 40.49
CA VAL A 196 -30.25 -20.96 41.22
C VAL A 196 -30.00 -21.13 42.71
N ASN A 197 -30.15 -20.04 43.45
CA ASN A 197 -29.99 -19.96 44.90
C ASN A 197 -31.35 -19.59 45.52
N ASN A 198 -31.71 -20.23 46.62
CA ASN A 198 -32.93 -19.91 47.37
C ASN A 198 -32.61 -18.89 48.46
N ILE A 199 -32.87 -17.61 48.19
CA ILE A 199 -32.46 -16.48 49.04
C ILE A 199 -33.66 -15.93 49.82
N ARG A 200 -33.52 -15.76 51.14
CA ARG A 200 -34.60 -15.28 52.01
C ARG A 200 -34.94 -13.81 51.74
N TYR A 201 -36.20 -13.43 51.98
CA TYR A 201 -36.61 -12.01 51.96
C TYR A 201 -36.29 -11.28 53.26
N ASN A 202 -36.15 -11.99 54.38
CA ASN A 202 -35.94 -11.43 55.73
C ASN A 202 -35.25 -12.46 56.65
N PRO A 203 -34.59 -12.04 57.76
CA PRO A 203 -34.20 -12.94 58.83
C PRO A 203 -35.35 -13.83 59.35
N ASN A 204 -36.56 -13.25 59.47
CA ASN A 204 -37.77 -13.98 59.80
C ASN A 204 -38.15 -14.97 58.70
N ALA A 205 -38.05 -16.27 59.00
CA ALA A 205 -38.35 -17.34 58.05
C ALA A 205 -39.82 -17.34 57.55
N ALA A 206 -40.76 -16.76 58.32
CA ALA A 206 -42.16 -16.63 57.89
C ALA A 206 -42.34 -15.72 56.66
N CYS A 207 -41.36 -14.85 56.36
CA CYS A 207 -41.34 -14.00 55.17
C CYS A 207 -40.95 -14.73 53.87
N GLY A 208 -40.62 -16.03 53.95
CA GLY A 208 -40.36 -16.85 52.78
C GLY A 208 -39.03 -16.57 52.07
N THR A 209 -38.94 -17.00 50.82
CA THR A 209 -37.70 -17.17 50.06
C THR A 209 -38.01 -17.16 48.57
N GLY A 210 -37.15 -16.51 47.77
CA GLY A 210 -37.26 -16.50 46.30
C GLY A 210 -36.09 -17.25 45.65
N ALA A 211 -36.36 -17.90 44.52
CA ALA A 211 -35.35 -18.56 43.69
C ALA A 211 -34.68 -17.54 42.77
N VAL A 212 -33.36 -17.37 42.88
CA VAL A 212 -32.57 -16.35 42.16
C VAL A 212 -31.42 -17.03 41.45
N PHE A 213 -31.35 -16.91 40.12
CA PHE A 213 -30.15 -17.34 39.38
C PHE A 213 -29.07 -16.26 39.52
N ILE A 214 -28.06 -16.52 40.35
CA ILE A 214 -26.95 -15.57 40.56
C ILE A 214 -26.01 -15.66 39.37
N GLN A 215 -25.87 -14.58 38.61
CA GLN A 215 -25.20 -14.53 37.32
C GLN A 215 -23.67 -14.43 37.46
N ASN A 216 -23.17 -13.72 38.49
CA ASN A 216 -21.75 -13.38 38.65
C ASN A 216 -21.24 -13.45 40.11
N GLN A 217 -19.93 -13.34 40.28
CA GLN A 217 -19.26 -13.61 41.55
C GLN A 217 -19.35 -12.44 42.56
N ALA A 218 -19.49 -11.21 42.09
CA ALA A 218 -19.72 -10.01 42.89
C ALA A 218 -21.11 -10.06 43.54
N THR A 219 -22.15 -10.40 42.77
CA THR A 219 -23.51 -10.60 43.27
C THR A 219 -23.55 -11.77 44.27
N ALA A 220 -22.87 -12.89 44.00
CA ALA A 220 -22.71 -13.96 44.99
C ALA A 220 -21.99 -13.47 46.26
N GLY A 221 -20.95 -12.65 46.13
CA GLY A 221 -20.22 -12.04 47.24
C GLY A 221 -21.10 -11.14 48.10
N LEU A 222 -21.93 -10.28 47.50
CA LEU A 222 -22.86 -9.40 48.20
C LEU A 222 -23.91 -10.17 48.99
N TYR A 223 -24.47 -11.25 48.43
CA TYR A 223 -25.36 -12.13 49.21
C TYR A 223 -24.63 -12.88 50.33
N ASN A 224 -23.38 -13.33 50.14
CA ASN A 224 -22.61 -13.93 51.23
C ASN A 224 -22.20 -12.93 52.32
N TYR A 225 -22.20 -11.62 52.02
CA TYR A 225 -22.01 -10.53 53.00
C TYR A 225 -23.32 -10.10 53.66
N THR A 226 -24.45 -10.22 52.96
CA THR A 226 -25.79 -9.85 53.45
C THR A 226 -26.84 -10.78 52.83
N PRO A 227 -27.28 -11.85 53.53
CA PRO A 227 -27.95 -13.01 52.92
C PRO A 227 -29.46 -12.84 52.66
N TYR A 228 -29.89 -11.63 52.27
CA TYR A 228 -31.29 -11.29 52.04
C TYR A 228 -31.50 -10.53 50.72
N GLN A 229 -32.54 -10.92 49.97
CA GLN A 229 -33.00 -10.18 48.79
C GLN A 229 -34.17 -9.25 49.17
N PRO A 230 -34.35 -8.11 48.48
CA PRO A 230 -35.53 -7.27 48.67
C PRO A 230 -36.81 -7.99 48.20
N ASN A 231 -37.93 -7.73 48.86
CA ASN A 231 -39.26 -8.13 48.39
C ASN A 231 -39.89 -7.02 47.52
N ALA A 232 -41.06 -7.29 46.94
CA ALA A 232 -41.76 -6.34 46.07
C ALA A 232 -42.03 -4.98 46.75
N ALA A 233 -42.39 -4.97 48.04
CA ALA A 233 -42.59 -3.73 48.80
C ALA A 233 -41.30 -2.90 48.96
N ALA A 234 -40.16 -3.57 49.20
CA ALA A 234 -38.86 -2.91 49.29
C ALA A 234 -38.43 -2.27 47.94
N LEU A 235 -38.76 -2.90 46.81
CA LEU A 235 -38.47 -2.40 45.47
C LEU A 235 -39.44 -1.30 45.01
N ALA A 236 -40.71 -1.37 45.40
CA ALA A 236 -41.71 -0.35 45.13
C ALA A 236 -41.41 0.98 45.86
N ASN A 237 -40.72 0.93 47.02
CA ASN A 237 -40.34 2.12 47.79
C ASN A 237 -38.82 2.23 47.98
N LEU A 238 -38.05 2.38 46.89
CA LEU A 238 -36.58 2.37 46.89
C LEU A 238 -35.91 3.32 47.91
N TYR A 239 -36.49 4.50 48.13
CA TYR A 239 -35.93 5.55 49.01
C TYR A 239 -36.58 5.55 50.41
N GLY A 240 -37.47 4.61 50.70
CA GLY A 240 -38.16 4.50 51.98
C GLY A 240 -38.28 3.06 52.49
N THR A 241 -39.20 2.89 53.44
CA THR A 241 -39.53 1.63 54.11
C THR A 241 -40.56 0.85 53.31
N GLY A 242 -40.39 -0.47 53.22
CA GLY A 242 -41.40 -1.40 52.71
C GLY A 242 -42.26 -1.97 53.84
N ASP A 243 -42.52 -3.27 53.79
CA ASP A 243 -43.31 -4.00 54.79
C ASP A 243 -42.44 -4.70 55.85
N GLY A 244 -43.06 -5.43 56.79
CA GLY A 244 -42.37 -6.19 57.84
C GLY A 244 -41.52 -7.38 57.34
N CYS A 245 -41.54 -7.66 56.04
CA CYS A 245 -40.73 -8.67 55.37
C CYS A 245 -39.70 -8.08 54.39
N SER A 246 -39.62 -6.76 54.27
CA SER A 246 -38.62 -6.09 53.45
C SER A 246 -37.21 -6.17 54.06
N SER A 247 -36.22 -6.49 53.23
CA SER A 247 -34.78 -6.34 53.54
C SER A 247 -34.13 -5.32 52.63
N TYR A 248 -33.26 -4.48 53.20
CA TYR A 248 -32.77 -3.28 52.52
C TYR A 248 -31.31 -3.35 52.06
N GLY A 249 -30.48 -4.24 52.59
CA GLY A 249 -29.02 -4.20 52.36
C GLY A 249 -28.62 -4.22 50.88
N ASN A 250 -29.00 -5.28 50.15
CA ASN A 250 -28.64 -5.43 48.73
C ASN A 250 -29.37 -4.45 47.81
N ARG A 251 -30.62 -4.07 48.16
CA ARG A 251 -31.35 -2.97 47.50
C ARG A 251 -30.58 -1.65 47.63
N ASN A 252 -30.14 -1.31 48.83
CA ASN A 252 -29.44 -0.07 49.12
C ASN A 252 -28.06 -0.06 48.46
N PHE A 253 -27.33 -1.18 48.42
CA PHE A 253 -26.09 -1.27 47.66
C PHE A 253 -26.32 -0.91 46.18
N TRP A 254 -27.25 -1.60 45.51
CA TRP A 254 -27.59 -1.35 44.11
C TRP A 254 -28.07 0.09 43.87
N ARG A 255 -28.98 0.58 44.71
CA ARG A 255 -29.54 1.94 44.62
C ARG A 255 -28.45 3.00 44.78
N LEU A 256 -27.64 2.91 45.84
CA LEU A 256 -26.57 3.88 46.12
C LEU A 256 -25.50 3.88 45.02
N TYR A 257 -25.13 2.70 44.49
CA TYR A 257 -24.21 2.63 43.35
C TYR A 257 -24.83 3.29 42.11
N THR A 258 -26.11 3.02 41.82
CA THR A 258 -26.82 3.61 40.68
C THR A 258 -26.94 5.14 40.80
N ASP A 259 -27.42 5.63 41.94
CA ASP A 259 -27.62 7.06 42.24
C ASP A 259 -26.29 7.87 42.21
N TRP A 260 -25.15 7.22 42.47
CA TRP A 260 -23.85 7.90 42.64
C TRP A 260 -22.87 7.67 41.49
N PHE A 261 -22.95 6.53 40.80
CA PHE A 261 -21.94 6.06 39.84
C PHE A 261 -22.52 5.45 38.56
N GLY A 262 -23.84 5.34 38.41
CA GLY A 262 -24.50 4.78 37.23
C GLY A 262 -24.71 3.27 37.27
N ALA A 263 -25.13 2.71 36.12
CA ALA A 263 -25.66 1.35 36.01
C ALA A 263 -24.67 0.27 36.49
N THR A 264 -25.15 -0.65 37.35
CA THR A 264 -24.32 -1.67 38.00
C THR A 264 -23.94 -2.87 37.12
N THR A 265 -24.68 -3.10 36.04
CA THR A 265 -24.55 -4.31 35.19
C THR A 265 -23.60 -4.14 33.99
N ALA A 266 -23.25 -2.89 33.63
CA ALA A 266 -22.45 -2.57 32.45
C ALA A 266 -21.21 -1.73 32.80
N GLY A 267 -20.15 -2.39 33.30
CA GLY A 267 -18.81 -1.82 33.47
C GLY A 267 -18.03 -1.57 32.17
N THR A 268 -18.75 -1.27 31.10
CA THR A 268 -18.27 -1.21 29.73
C THR A 268 -19.36 -0.56 28.88
N SER A 269 -18.97 0.15 27.83
CA SER A 269 -19.96 0.65 26.86
C SER A 269 -20.29 -0.39 25.78
N LEU A 270 -19.61 -1.54 25.74
CA LEU A 270 -19.78 -2.58 24.74
C LEU A 270 -20.51 -3.78 25.34
N VAL A 271 -21.74 -4.04 24.89
CA VAL A 271 -22.60 -5.08 25.47
C VAL A 271 -23.33 -5.91 24.41
N ARG A 272 -23.70 -7.14 24.75
CA ARG A 272 -24.59 -8.03 23.98
C ARG A 272 -25.44 -8.87 24.92
N THR A 273 -26.42 -9.62 24.41
CA THR A 273 -27.03 -10.70 25.21
C THR A 273 -26.30 -12.02 25.02
N VAL A 274 -26.64 -13.03 25.83
CA VAL A 274 -26.18 -14.41 25.60
C VAL A 274 -26.87 -15.07 24.39
N ALA A 275 -28.04 -14.58 23.99
CA ALA A 275 -28.88 -15.17 22.94
C ALA A 275 -28.74 -14.48 21.56
N ASN A 276 -28.15 -13.29 21.51
CA ASN A 276 -27.89 -12.52 20.29
C ASN A 276 -26.40 -12.14 20.27
N ASP A 277 -25.74 -12.26 19.12
CA ASP A 277 -24.33 -11.92 18.91
C ASP A 277 -24.09 -10.47 18.52
N THR A 278 -25.13 -9.73 18.16
CA THR A 278 -25.09 -8.29 17.92
C THR A 278 -24.56 -7.56 19.15
N VAL A 279 -23.38 -6.94 19.01
CA VAL A 279 -22.81 -6.05 20.02
C VAL A 279 -23.37 -4.65 19.82
N TYR A 280 -23.63 -3.94 20.92
CA TYR A 280 -24.07 -2.56 20.95
C TYR A 280 -23.07 -1.68 21.69
N VAL A 281 -22.84 -0.47 21.19
CA VAL A 281 -22.32 0.65 22.01
C VAL A 281 -23.50 1.25 22.77
N ILE A 282 -23.46 1.28 24.09
CA ILE A 282 -24.37 2.06 24.94
C ILE A 282 -23.80 3.45 25.16
N SER A 283 -24.61 4.50 25.04
CA SER A 283 -24.22 5.87 25.39
C SER A 283 -25.45 6.72 25.72
N GLY A 284 -25.48 7.31 26.91
CA GLY A 284 -26.65 8.03 27.40
C GLY A 284 -27.90 7.14 27.38
N ALA A 285 -28.94 7.57 26.67
CA ALA A 285 -30.18 6.79 26.46
C ALA A 285 -30.19 5.96 25.15
N ASN A 286 -29.07 5.84 24.45
CA ASN A 286 -28.97 5.25 23.12
C ASN A 286 -28.16 3.94 23.07
N LYS A 287 -28.50 3.05 22.12
CA LYS A 287 -27.70 1.89 21.73
C LYS A 287 -27.41 1.90 20.22
N TYR A 288 -26.16 1.67 19.82
CA TYR A 288 -25.70 1.67 18.43
C TYR A 288 -25.18 0.27 18.06
N PRO A 289 -25.76 -0.46 17.09
CA PRO A 289 -25.26 -1.77 16.68
C PRO A 289 -23.85 -1.69 16.08
N VAL A 290 -22.95 -2.59 16.47
CA VAL A 290 -21.58 -2.68 15.92
C VAL A 290 -21.59 -3.70 14.76
N PRO A 291 -21.46 -3.27 13.48
CA PRO A 291 -21.72 -4.15 12.34
C PRO A 291 -20.52 -5.01 11.91
N SER A 292 -19.33 -4.84 12.52
CA SER A 292 -18.15 -5.64 12.18
C SER A 292 -17.13 -5.77 13.31
N LEU A 293 -16.32 -6.82 13.26
CA LEU A 293 -15.23 -7.06 14.20
C LEU A 293 -14.13 -5.99 14.12
N GLN A 294 -13.88 -5.41 12.94
CA GLN A 294 -12.93 -4.31 12.77
C GLN A 294 -13.36 -3.07 13.57
N LEU A 295 -14.66 -2.73 13.54
CA LEU A 295 -15.20 -1.61 14.32
C LEU A 295 -15.24 -1.93 15.82
N LEU A 296 -15.54 -3.18 16.20
CA LEU A 296 -15.46 -3.64 17.59
C LEU A 296 -14.03 -3.50 18.14
N ASN A 297 -13.02 -3.92 17.38
CA ASN A 297 -11.61 -3.78 17.75
C ASN A 297 -11.19 -2.30 17.87
N ALA A 298 -11.66 -1.43 16.96
CA ALA A 298 -11.41 0.01 17.05
C ALA A 298 -12.09 0.68 18.26
N LEU A 299 -13.19 0.10 18.77
CA LEU A 299 -13.92 0.53 19.95
C LEU A 299 -13.37 -0.01 21.28
N ALA A 300 -12.31 -0.84 21.28
CA ALA A 300 -11.73 -1.44 22.48
C ALA A 300 -11.47 -0.49 23.69
N PRO A 301 -11.17 0.82 23.53
CA PRO A 301 -11.09 1.75 24.68
C PRO A 301 -12.37 1.88 25.50
N LEU A 302 -13.54 1.53 24.95
CA LEU A 302 -14.83 1.58 25.64
C LEU A 302 -15.05 0.44 26.65
N GLY A 303 -14.08 -0.48 26.79
CA GLY A 303 -14.10 -1.59 27.74
C GLY A 303 -14.17 -2.98 27.09
N PRO A 304 -14.10 -4.05 27.89
CA PRO A 304 -14.31 -5.42 27.41
C PRO A 304 -15.78 -5.65 27.03
N LEU A 305 -16.07 -6.72 26.26
CA LEU A 305 -17.45 -7.06 25.90
C LEU A 305 -18.23 -7.61 27.10
N GLY A 306 -19.27 -6.89 27.53
CA GLY A 306 -20.20 -7.29 28.58
C GLY A 306 -21.39 -8.11 28.07
N TYR A 307 -21.99 -8.87 28.98
CA TYR A 307 -23.24 -9.61 28.75
C TYR A 307 -24.36 -9.02 29.61
N VAL A 308 -25.51 -8.74 29.00
CA VAL A 308 -26.66 -8.09 29.63
C VAL A 308 -27.97 -8.77 29.23
N SER A 309 -29.05 -8.50 29.98
CA SER A 309 -30.39 -8.99 29.63
C SER A 309 -30.97 -8.25 28.41
N GLN A 310 -31.95 -8.88 27.74
CA GLN A 310 -32.66 -8.23 26.63
C GLN A 310 -33.44 -6.99 27.11
N GLN A 311 -34.07 -7.08 28.30
CA GLN A 311 -34.76 -5.96 28.95
C GLN A 311 -33.83 -4.76 29.22
N TYR A 312 -32.56 -5.00 29.57
CA TYR A 312 -31.57 -3.93 29.70
C TYR A 312 -31.36 -3.24 28.35
N LEU A 313 -31.10 -3.99 27.27
CA LEU A 313 -30.95 -3.39 25.93
C LEU A 313 -32.20 -2.60 25.54
N ASP A 314 -33.39 -3.11 25.80
CA ASP A 314 -34.66 -2.50 25.37
C ASP A 314 -35.03 -1.23 26.15
N SER A 315 -34.30 -0.92 27.22
CA SER A 315 -34.36 0.40 27.88
C SER A 315 -33.62 1.52 27.13
N TYR A 316 -32.81 1.18 26.11
CA TYR A 316 -32.08 2.14 25.27
C TYR A 316 -32.67 2.24 23.86
N ALA A 317 -32.78 3.46 23.34
CA ALA A 317 -33.23 3.73 21.98
C ALA A 317 -32.21 3.24 20.94
N THR A 318 -32.64 2.38 20.00
CA THR A 318 -31.80 1.91 18.89
C THR A 318 -31.52 3.06 17.93
N GLN A 319 -30.25 3.32 17.66
CA GLN A 319 -29.76 4.29 16.69
C GLN A 319 -29.11 3.57 15.49
N GLN A 320 -28.54 4.33 14.55
CA GLN A 320 -27.73 3.82 13.45
C GLN A 320 -26.64 2.84 13.89
N ASN A 321 -26.20 2.01 12.94
CA ASN A 321 -24.98 1.22 13.07
C ASN A 321 -23.77 2.12 13.34
N VAL A 322 -22.81 1.64 14.13
CA VAL A 322 -21.51 2.27 14.33
C VAL A 322 -20.79 2.43 12.99
N GLY A 323 -20.35 3.65 12.69
CA GLY A 323 -19.38 3.97 11.64
C GLY A 323 -18.04 4.42 12.23
N ARG A 324 -17.14 4.99 11.42
CA ARG A 324 -15.83 5.51 11.86
C ARG A 324 -15.85 6.89 12.52
N ILE A 325 -17.04 7.43 12.82
CA ILE A 325 -17.25 8.80 13.27
C ILE A 325 -17.85 8.83 14.69
N LEU A 326 -17.22 9.57 15.60
CA LEU A 326 -17.69 9.84 16.96
C LEU A 326 -18.02 11.32 17.13
N ARG A 327 -18.93 11.65 18.05
CA ARG A 327 -19.22 13.04 18.46
C ARG A 327 -19.19 13.20 19.96
N SER A 328 -18.58 14.30 20.43
CA SER A 328 -18.55 14.72 21.84
C SER A 328 -19.80 15.48 22.28
N PRO A 329 -20.04 15.65 23.60
CA PRO A 329 -21.13 16.49 24.10
C PRO A 329 -21.02 17.97 23.67
N ASP A 330 -19.80 18.51 23.55
CA ASP A 330 -19.54 19.86 23.00
C ASP A 330 -19.79 19.96 21.49
N GLY A 331 -19.93 18.83 20.80
CA GLY A 331 -20.28 18.73 19.40
C GLY A 331 -19.12 18.60 18.42
N THR A 332 -17.88 18.58 18.89
CA THR A 332 -16.71 18.20 18.09
C THR A 332 -16.88 16.80 17.50
N ILE A 333 -16.57 16.65 16.21
CA ILE A 333 -16.65 15.38 15.48
C ILE A 333 -15.23 14.81 15.32
N TYR A 334 -15.07 13.52 15.58
CA TYR A 334 -13.80 12.81 15.54
C TYR A 334 -13.85 11.61 14.59
N PHE A 335 -12.77 11.38 13.86
CA PHE A 335 -12.43 10.05 13.37
C PHE A 335 -11.81 9.24 14.52
N TYR A 336 -11.93 7.91 14.51
CA TYR A 336 -11.23 7.06 15.48
C TYR A 336 -10.65 5.79 14.88
N ASP A 337 -9.47 5.40 15.36
CA ASP A 337 -8.84 4.11 15.10
C ASP A 337 -7.78 3.77 16.15
N ALA A 338 -7.55 2.48 16.41
CA ALA A 338 -6.46 1.97 17.26
C ALA A 338 -6.26 2.69 18.62
N GLY A 339 -7.36 3.09 19.28
CA GLY A 339 -7.33 3.78 20.58
C GLY A 339 -7.19 5.31 20.52
N ILE A 340 -7.10 5.90 19.33
CA ILE A 340 -6.90 7.34 19.12
C ILE A 340 -8.15 7.96 18.50
N LYS A 341 -8.56 9.13 19.00
CA LYS A 341 -9.57 10.02 18.38
C LYS A 341 -8.88 11.22 17.74
N LEU A 342 -9.26 11.58 16.52
CA LEU A 342 -8.65 12.65 15.73
C LEU A 342 -9.73 13.64 15.27
N PRO A 343 -9.70 14.92 15.71
CA PRO A 343 -10.79 15.85 15.44
C PRO A 343 -10.83 16.26 13.96
N PHE A 344 -12.03 16.32 13.39
CA PHE A 344 -12.27 16.92 12.09
C PHE A 344 -12.40 18.44 12.20
N SER A 345 -11.71 19.17 11.31
CA SER A 345 -11.76 20.63 11.24
C SER A 345 -12.93 21.16 10.41
N THR A 346 -13.52 20.34 9.53
CA THR A 346 -14.67 20.70 8.70
C THR A 346 -15.56 19.49 8.45
N CYS A 347 -16.84 19.72 8.16
CA CYS A 347 -17.76 18.66 7.73
C CYS A 347 -17.38 18.05 6.37
N GLY A 348 -16.71 18.81 5.48
CA GLY A 348 -16.22 18.29 4.21
C GLY A 348 -15.30 17.08 4.38
N LEU A 349 -14.38 17.14 5.34
CA LEU A 349 -13.49 16.02 5.68
C LEU A 349 -14.25 14.82 6.26
N VAL A 350 -15.36 15.02 6.97
CA VAL A 350 -16.21 13.91 7.45
C VAL A 350 -16.81 13.16 6.26
N VAL A 351 -17.28 13.89 5.24
CA VAL A 351 -17.82 13.33 3.99
C VAL A 351 -16.73 12.71 3.12
N ASP A 352 -15.53 13.30 3.08
CA ASP A 352 -14.38 12.70 2.38
C ASP A 352 -14.04 11.31 2.92
N TYR A 353 -14.10 11.12 4.25
CA TYR A 353 -13.92 9.84 4.95
C TYR A 353 -15.21 8.98 5.01
N GLY A 354 -16.26 9.32 4.25
CA GLY A 354 -17.46 8.51 4.07
C GLY A 354 -18.50 8.57 5.21
N GLY A 355 -18.42 9.55 6.10
CA GLY A 355 -19.43 9.84 7.13
C GLY A 355 -20.35 11.01 6.78
N THR A 356 -21.24 11.37 7.71
CA THR A 356 -22.03 12.62 7.64
C THR A 356 -21.99 13.35 8.99
N CYS A 357 -22.46 14.60 9.00
CA CYS A 357 -22.42 15.48 10.19
C CYS A 357 -23.80 15.70 10.84
N ASP A 358 -24.84 15.09 10.28
CA ASP A 358 -26.17 15.00 10.88
C ASP A 358 -26.25 13.87 11.91
N ALA A 359 -27.35 13.80 12.65
CA ALA A 359 -27.54 12.87 13.77
C ALA A 359 -27.44 11.38 13.41
N SER A 360 -27.54 11.00 12.13
CA SER A 360 -27.37 9.62 11.65
C SER A 360 -25.92 9.25 11.29
N GLY A 361 -25.02 10.24 11.20
CA GLY A 361 -23.65 10.05 10.71
C GLY A 361 -22.58 9.66 11.74
N PHE A 362 -22.89 9.76 13.04
CA PHE A 362 -21.92 9.60 14.12
C PHE A 362 -22.47 8.81 15.31
N VAL A 363 -21.57 8.23 16.12
CA VAL A 363 -21.90 7.73 17.47
C VAL A 363 -21.73 8.88 18.46
N GLN A 364 -22.81 9.29 19.14
CA GLN A 364 -22.74 10.29 20.21
C GLN A 364 -22.24 9.60 21.48
N LEU A 365 -21.07 10.00 21.99
CA LEU A 365 -20.50 9.47 23.22
C LEU A 365 -20.60 10.48 24.38
N THR A 366 -20.49 9.99 25.61
CA THR A 366 -20.29 10.83 26.80
C THR A 366 -18.84 11.34 26.89
N ALA A 367 -18.60 12.36 27.73
CA ALA A 367 -17.25 12.86 27.98
C ALA A 367 -16.33 11.79 28.62
N GLU A 368 -16.88 10.98 29.53
CA GLU A 368 -16.19 9.85 30.18
C GLU A 368 -15.76 8.80 29.14
N GLN A 369 -16.69 8.36 28.29
CA GLN A 369 -16.41 7.39 27.21
C GLN A 369 -15.36 7.89 26.21
N LEU A 370 -15.40 9.18 25.85
CA LEU A 370 -14.39 9.80 24.99
C LEU A 370 -13.04 9.97 25.69
N SER A 371 -12.98 10.01 27.02
CA SER A 371 -11.72 10.17 27.76
C SER A 371 -10.80 8.96 27.60
N HIS A 372 -11.35 7.76 27.36
CA HIS A 372 -10.58 6.54 27.12
C HIS A 372 -9.82 6.54 25.78
N PHE A 373 -10.23 7.36 24.81
CA PHE A 373 -9.52 7.53 23.53
C PHE A 373 -8.45 8.62 23.65
N ALA A 374 -7.21 8.32 23.30
CA ALA A 374 -6.14 9.31 23.25
C ALA A 374 -6.43 10.37 22.17
N THR A 375 -6.23 11.66 22.46
CA THR A 375 -6.46 12.74 21.49
C THR A 375 -5.25 12.86 20.56
N GLY A 376 -5.45 12.54 19.27
CA GLY A 376 -4.47 12.74 18.21
C GLY A 376 -4.53 14.14 17.56
N PRO A 377 -3.67 14.42 16.57
CA PRO A 377 -3.75 15.63 15.77
C PRO A 377 -5.05 15.66 14.94
N ALA A 378 -5.39 16.83 14.39
CA ALA A 378 -6.54 16.97 13.51
C ALA A 378 -6.44 16.06 12.26
N MET A 379 -7.59 15.61 11.76
CA MET A 379 -7.67 14.83 10.52
C MET A 379 -7.35 15.70 9.31
N GLY A 380 -6.47 15.21 8.43
CA GLY A 380 -6.21 15.75 7.11
C GLY A 380 -6.77 14.84 6.00
N PRO A 381 -6.75 15.31 4.73
CA PRO A 381 -7.25 14.55 3.58
C PRO A 381 -6.28 13.45 3.10
N VAL A 382 -5.16 13.21 3.81
CA VAL A 382 -4.19 12.17 3.48
C VAL A 382 -3.94 11.30 4.71
N LEU A 383 -4.06 9.99 4.52
CA LEU A 383 -3.87 8.97 5.54
C LEU A 383 -2.76 8.00 5.12
N GLY A 384 -1.69 7.93 5.90
CA GLY A 384 -0.74 6.83 5.90
C GLY A 384 -1.27 5.67 6.73
N THR A 385 -0.85 4.45 6.42
CA THR A 385 -1.16 3.25 7.21
C THR A 385 0.09 2.67 7.85
N THR A 386 -0.07 1.95 8.96
CA THR A 386 1.01 1.19 9.60
C THR A 386 1.60 0.09 8.69
N ALA A 387 0.88 -0.32 7.64
CA ALA A 387 1.37 -1.20 6.57
C ALA A 387 2.17 -0.47 5.47
N GLY A 388 2.35 0.84 5.59
CA GLY A 388 3.12 1.67 4.65
C GLY A 388 2.40 1.96 3.34
N SER A 389 1.08 1.78 3.26
CA SER A 389 0.27 2.43 2.22
C SER A 389 -0.01 3.88 2.63
N ARG A 390 -0.34 4.72 1.64
CA ARG A 390 -0.74 6.10 1.85
C ARG A 390 -1.85 6.41 0.88
N TYR A 391 -2.93 7.01 1.35
CA TYR A 391 -4.12 7.29 0.56
C TYR A 391 -4.48 8.77 0.63
N TYR A 392 -4.78 9.36 -0.52
CA TYR A 392 -5.60 10.56 -0.60
C TYR A 392 -7.06 10.12 -0.44
N ILE A 393 -7.75 10.72 0.51
CA ILE A 393 -9.14 10.40 0.86
C ILE A 393 -10.01 11.58 0.41
N THR A 394 -10.94 11.33 -0.51
CA THR A 394 -11.92 12.34 -0.92
C THR A 394 -13.20 11.73 -1.48
N ALA A 395 -14.34 12.38 -1.21
CA ALA A 395 -15.68 11.95 -1.63
C ALA A 395 -15.94 10.44 -1.38
N GLY A 396 -15.68 9.97 -0.15
CA GLY A 396 -15.84 8.57 0.25
C GLY A 396 -14.91 7.57 -0.46
N THR A 397 -13.89 8.03 -1.18
CA THR A 397 -13.01 7.18 -2.02
C THR A 397 -11.56 7.29 -1.55
N LYS A 398 -10.86 6.14 -1.43
CA LYS A 398 -9.41 6.10 -1.15
C LYS A 398 -8.60 5.94 -2.44
N ARG A 399 -7.55 6.74 -2.62
CA ARG A 399 -6.66 6.74 -3.79
C ARG A 399 -5.21 6.61 -3.32
N GLU A 400 -4.58 5.47 -3.56
CA GLU A 400 -3.21 5.23 -3.05
C GLU A 400 -2.20 6.18 -3.72
N ILE A 401 -1.28 6.74 -2.95
CA ILE A 401 -0.28 7.72 -3.37
C ILE A 401 1.09 7.04 -3.43
N LEU A 402 1.61 6.85 -4.65
CA LEU A 402 2.87 6.12 -4.91
C LEU A 402 4.05 6.69 -4.12
N ASP A 403 4.36 7.97 -4.32
CA ASP A 403 5.47 8.66 -3.69
C ASP A 403 5.13 10.13 -3.37
N SER A 404 5.98 10.81 -2.60
CA SER A 404 5.72 12.20 -2.19
C SER A 404 5.83 13.20 -3.35
N GLN A 405 6.49 12.82 -4.45
CA GLN A 405 6.49 13.61 -5.68
C GLN A 405 5.15 13.50 -6.42
N SER A 406 4.49 12.34 -6.38
CA SER A 406 3.13 12.14 -6.89
C SER A 406 2.10 12.95 -6.08
N GLN A 407 2.26 13.00 -4.74
CA GLN A 407 1.45 13.85 -3.86
C GLN A 407 1.57 15.34 -4.26
N ALA A 408 2.80 15.83 -4.41
CA ALA A 408 3.07 17.22 -4.77
C ALA A 408 2.62 17.57 -6.20
N ALA A 409 2.84 16.69 -7.17
CA ALA A 409 2.43 16.89 -8.57
C ALA A 409 0.90 16.95 -8.73
N ALA A 410 0.15 16.28 -7.85
CA ALA A 410 -1.31 16.35 -7.79
C ALA A 410 -1.85 17.55 -6.99
N GLY A 411 -0.98 18.44 -6.49
CA GLY A 411 -1.37 19.60 -5.66
C GLY A 411 -1.92 19.24 -4.27
N ILE A 412 -1.73 17.99 -3.82
CA ILE A 412 -2.26 17.50 -2.55
C ILE A 412 -1.38 18.03 -1.40
N PRO A 413 -1.95 18.60 -0.31
CA PRO A 413 -1.17 19.12 0.81
C PRO A 413 -0.18 18.08 1.39
N PRO A 414 1.03 18.51 1.82
CA PRO A 414 2.01 17.64 2.44
C PRO A 414 1.60 17.22 3.86
N GLY A 415 2.21 16.14 4.35
CA GLY A 415 1.84 15.50 5.63
C GLY A 415 0.70 14.48 5.46
N TYR A 416 0.42 13.75 6.54
CA TYR A 416 -0.65 12.75 6.65
C TYR A 416 -0.81 12.30 8.11
N ASN A 417 -2.01 11.86 8.50
CA ASN A 417 -2.23 11.09 9.73
C ASN A 417 -1.75 9.64 9.50
N VAL A 418 -1.30 8.90 10.54
CA VAL A 418 -0.95 7.48 10.41
C VAL A 418 -1.86 6.64 11.30
N LEU A 419 -2.67 5.76 10.69
CA LEU A 419 -3.62 4.86 11.36
C LEU A 419 -3.42 3.41 10.87
N THR A 420 -4.29 2.46 11.23
CA THR A 420 -4.24 1.10 10.66
C THR A 420 -4.77 1.06 9.22
N GLU A 421 -4.51 -0.04 8.50
CA GLU A 421 -5.13 -0.29 7.19
C GLU A 421 -6.67 -0.43 7.31
N ASP A 422 -7.16 -0.92 8.45
CA ASP A 422 -8.58 -1.04 8.77
C ASP A 422 -9.29 0.30 9.01
N ALA A 423 -8.55 1.39 9.22
CA ALA A 423 -9.13 2.74 9.29
C ALA A 423 -9.95 3.05 8.03
N VAL A 424 -9.46 2.64 6.86
CA VAL A 424 -10.05 2.93 5.55
C VAL A 424 -10.36 1.67 4.75
N SER A 425 -10.43 0.49 5.38
CA SER A 425 -10.68 -0.78 4.66
C SER A 425 -12.04 -0.79 3.96
N SER A 426 -13.06 -0.14 4.52
CA SER A 426 -14.39 0.04 3.94
C SER A 426 -14.49 1.02 2.77
N LEU A 427 -13.53 1.93 2.58
CA LEU A 427 -13.60 2.93 1.51
C LEU A 427 -13.23 2.32 0.15
N PRO A 428 -14.03 2.50 -0.91
CA PRO A 428 -13.72 2.00 -2.25
C PRO A 428 -12.40 2.56 -2.79
N VAL A 429 -11.63 1.69 -3.45
CA VAL A 429 -10.37 2.05 -4.13
C VAL A 429 -10.68 2.77 -5.46
N GLY A 430 -10.28 4.04 -5.53
CA GLY A 430 -10.28 4.84 -6.75
C GLY A 430 -8.94 4.79 -7.49
N ALA A 431 -8.86 5.43 -8.66
CA ALA A 431 -7.61 5.54 -9.41
C ALA A 431 -6.51 6.23 -8.56
N PRO A 432 -5.31 5.63 -8.46
CA PRO A 432 -4.25 6.09 -7.56
C PRO A 432 -3.60 7.40 -8.00
N VAL A 433 -2.97 8.09 -7.05
CA VAL A 433 -2.20 9.30 -7.29
C VAL A 433 -0.76 8.89 -7.63
N VAL A 434 -0.45 8.92 -8.93
CA VAL A 434 0.85 8.56 -9.48
C VAL A 434 1.35 9.67 -10.40
N ARG A 435 2.64 10.01 -10.32
CA ARG A 435 3.32 10.81 -11.34
C ARG A 435 3.71 9.94 -12.53
N ASP A 436 3.88 10.56 -13.69
CA ASP A 436 4.20 9.86 -14.93
C ASP A 436 5.69 9.49 -15.04
N ALA A 437 5.97 8.51 -15.90
CA ALA A 437 7.29 8.02 -16.28
C ALA A 437 8.18 7.50 -15.12
N VAL A 438 7.63 6.58 -14.31
CA VAL A 438 8.31 5.98 -13.15
C VAL A 438 8.21 4.46 -13.13
N PHE A 439 9.12 3.79 -12.44
CA PHE A 439 8.92 2.41 -12.02
C PHE A 439 8.37 2.36 -10.59
N ALA A 440 7.44 1.42 -10.35
CA ALA A 440 6.89 1.12 -9.04
C ALA A 440 6.87 -0.40 -8.80
N THR A 441 6.94 -0.82 -7.54
CA THR A 441 6.82 -2.24 -7.15
C THR A 441 5.35 -2.56 -6.82
N GLN A 442 4.84 -3.71 -7.22
CA GLN A 442 3.57 -4.20 -6.70
C GLN A 442 3.79 -4.72 -5.26
N ARG A 443 3.13 -4.11 -4.27
CA ARG A 443 3.31 -4.42 -2.84
C ARG A 443 3.03 -5.91 -2.58
N GLY A 444 3.85 -6.52 -1.74
CA GLY A 444 3.76 -7.95 -1.42
C GLY A 444 4.26 -8.90 -2.52
N SER A 445 4.94 -8.39 -3.56
CA SER A 445 5.46 -9.21 -4.67
C SER A 445 6.84 -8.73 -5.15
N ALA A 446 7.50 -9.55 -5.98
CA ALA A 446 8.71 -9.17 -6.71
C ALA A 446 8.42 -8.49 -8.07
N ASN A 447 7.15 -8.20 -8.39
CA ASN A 447 6.75 -7.64 -9.67
C ASN A 447 6.96 -6.13 -9.72
N PHE A 448 7.45 -5.64 -10.86
CA PHE A 448 7.57 -4.20 -11.13
C PHE A 448 6.64 -3.80 -12.27
N VAL A 449 6.16 -2.56 -12.20
CA VAL A 449 5.44 -1.89 -13.28
C VAL A 449 6.15 -0.60 -13.65
N TYR A 450 6.15 -0.28 -14.95
CA TYR A 450 6.39 1.07 -15.41
C TYR A 450 5.03 1.80 -15.51
N LEU A 451 4.95 3.02 -15.01
CA LEU A 451 3.79 3.90 -15.11
C LEU A 451 4.16 5.04 -16.06
N GLY A 452 3.41 5.19 -17.15
CA GLY A 452 3.73 6.16 -18.21
C GLY A 452 2.57 6.40 -19.16
N ASN A 453 2.38 7.64 -19.59
CA ASN A 453 1.25 8.11 -20.41
C ASN A 453 -0.12 7.69 -19.83
N GLY A 454 -0.26 7.68 -18.50
CA GLY A 454 -1.49 7.25 -17.81
C GLY A 454 -1.79 5.74 -17.84
N MET A 455 -0.87 4.92 -18.34
CA MET A 455 -0.98 3.45 -18.39
C MET A 455 0.07 2.78 -17.49
N LYS A 456 -0.21 1.53 -17.09
CA LYS A 456 0.77 0.62 -16.47
C LYS A 456 1.30 -0.38 -17.49
N TYR A 457 2.59 -0.65 -17.46
CA TYR A 457 3.26 -1.67 -18.28
C TYR A 457 3.94 -2.64 -17.32
N ALA A 458 3.60 -3.93 -17.36
CA ALA A 458 4.30 -4.93 -16.57
C ALA A 458 5.76 -5.01 -17.05
N VAL A 459 6.73 -4.97 -16.14
CA VAL A 459 8.15 -5.12 -16.51
C VAL A 459 8.48 -6.60 -16.64
N ASP A 460 9.06 -7.02 -17.77
CA ASP A 460 9.42 -8.42 -17.96
C ASP A 460 10.48 -8.85 -16.92
N PRO A 461 10.38 -10.05 -16.32
CA PRO A 461 11.31 -10.47 -15.26
C PRO A 461 12.79 -10.46 -15.67
N GLY A 462 13.09 -10.86 -16.92
CA GLY A 462 14.45 -10.78 -17.48
C GLY A 462 14.93 -9.34 -17.77
N THR A 463 14.00 -8.38 -17.81
CA THR A 463 14.26 -6.97 -18.06
C THR A 463 14.48 -6.15 -16.78
N ALA A 464 13.96 -6.57 -15.63
CA ALA A 464 14.05 -5.80 -14.38
C ALA A 464 15.50 -5.38 -14.04
N THR A 465 16.43 -6.33 -13.98
CA THR A 465 17.86 -6.04 -13.76
C THR A 465 18.49 -5.27 -14.92
N ALA A 466 18.02 -5.49 -16.16
CA ALA A 466 18.49 -4.76 -17.33
C ALA A 466 18.19 -3.26 -17.26
N VAL A 467 17.07 -2.86 -16.67
CA VAL A 467 16.67 -1.44 -16.57
C VAL A 467 17.09 -0.78 -15.25
N GLY A 468 17.76 -1.51 -14.35
CA GLY A 468 18.24 -1.00 -13.06
C GLY A 468 17.25 -1.12 -11.90
N LEU A 469 16.33 -2.09 -11.94
CA LEU A 469 15.47 -2.43 -10.80
C LEU A 469 16.16 -3.45 -9.88
N PRO A 470 15.89 -3.43 -8.56
CA PRO A 470 14.89 -2.60 -7.86
C PRO A 470 15.27 -1.14 -7.65
N GLN A 471 16.53 -0.74 -7.86
CA GLN A 471 17.08 0.56 -7.42
C GLN A 471 16.42 1.80 -8.06
N ARG A 472 15.76 1.64 -9.22
CA ARG A 472 14.97 2.70 -9.89
C ARG A 472 13.47 2.67 -9.57
N SER A 473 13.00 1.79 -8.68
CA SER A 473 11.61 1.78 -8.20
C SER A 473 11.40 2.86 -7.15
N VAL A 474 10.39 3.72 -7.32
CA VAL A 474 10.22 4.93 -6.49
C VAL A 474 9.24 4.78 -5.32
N GLY A 475 8.59 3.62 -5.22
CA GLY A 475 7.59 3.30 -4.20
C GLY A 475 6.88 1.98 -4.52
N SER A 476 5.78 1.70 -3.81
CA SER A 476 4.95 0.52 -4.09
C SER A 476 3.45 0.82 -4.02
N LEU A 477 2.67 0.10 -4.81
CA LEU A 477 1.20 0.18 -4.86
C LEU A 477 0.58 -1.20 -4.66
N ASN A 478 -0.60 -1.23 -4.05
CA ASN A 478 -1.41 -2.44 -3.87
C ASN A 478 -1.98 -2.92 -5.22
N ALA A 479 -2.27 -4.22 -5.32
CA ALA A 479 -2.79 -4.82 -6.54
C ALA A 479 -4.10 -4.17 -7.02
N ASP A 480 -5.00 -3.83 -6.09
CA ASP A 480 -6.26 -3.14 -6.39
C ASP A 480 -6.05 -1.72 -6.91
N SER A 481 -5.10 -0.98 -6.34
CA SER A 481 -4.69 0.35 -6.81
C SER A 481 -4.16 0.28 -8.24
N LEU A 482 -3.29 -0.70 -8.52
CA LEU A 482 -2.79 -0.96 -9.86
C LEU A 482 -3.89 -1.43 -10.81
N ALA A 483 -4.90 -2.16 -10.34
CA ALA A 483 -6.04 -2.58 -11.16
C ALA A 483 -6.88 -1.41 -11.69
N LYS A 484 -6.84 -0.24 -11.04
CA LYS A 484 -7.49 1.00 -11.52
C LYS A 484 -6.70 1.76 -12.60
N ILE A 485 -5.46 1.37 -12.89
CA ILE A 485 -4.66 1.94 -13.99
C ILE A 485 -4.82 1.03 -15.23
N PRO A 486 -5.18 1.57 -16.41
CA PRO A 486 -5.25 0.80 -17.66
C PRO A 486 -3.91 0.16 -18.02
N SER A 487 -3.94 -1.08 -18.50
CA SER A 487 -2.73 -1.78 -19.00
C SER A 487 -2.33 -1.26 -20.37
N GLY A 488 -1.03 -1.03 -20.57
CA GLY A 488 -0.43 -0.80 -21.88
C GLY A 488 -0.50 -2.06 -22.77
N PRO A 489 -0.37 -1.90 -24.11
CA PRO A 489 -0.57 -2.99 -25.07
C PRO A 489 0.57 -4.02 -25.12
N THR A 490 1.71 -3.73 -24.48
CA THR A 490 2.91 -4.58 -24.44
C THR A 490 3.55 -4.53 -23.06
N PRO A 491 4.36 -5.52 -22.64
CA PRO A 491 5.22 -5.38 -21.47
C PRO A 491 6.33 -4.35 -21.70
N PHE A 492 7.01 -3.97 -20.62
CA PHE A 492 8.19 -3.11 -20.64
C PHE A 492 9.46 -3.98 -20.77
N ALA A 493 10.00 -4.05 -22.00
CA ALA A 493 11.08 -4.97 -22.40
C ALA A 493 12.43 -4.25 -22.66
N ALA A 494 12.75 -3.20 -21.89
CA ALA A 494 13.92 -2.31 -22.03
C ALA A 494 14.03 -1.49 -23.34
N VAL A 495 13.29 -1.84 -24.39
CA VAL A 495 13.17 -0.99 -25.58
C VAL A 495 12.07 0.06 -25.36
N VAL A 496 12.46 1.33 -25.44
CA VAL A 496 11.57 2.47 -25.31
C VAL A 496 11.66 3.38 -26.54
N GLN A 497 10.71 4.29 -26.68
CA GLN A 497 10.73 5.32 -27.72
C GLN A 497 10.34 6.67 -27.14
N ALA A 498 11.26 7.64 -27.20
CA ALA A 498 10.96 9.01 -26.81
C ALA A 498 9.86 9.59 -27.72
N ALA A 499 8.94 10.36 -27.14
CA ALA A 499 7.92 11.09 -27.90
C ALA A 499 8.58 11.99 -28.96
N GLY A 500 8.32 11.69 -30.24
CA GLY A 500 8.89 12.39 -31.39
C GLY A 500 10.24 11.85 -31.91
N SER A 501 10.85 10.82 -31.31
CA SER A 501 12.09 10.25 -31.85
C SER A 501 11.83 9.23 -32.98
N ALA A 502 12.52 9.42 -34.11
CA ALA A 502 12.49 8.49 -35.24
C ALA A 502 13.28 7.18 -35.01
N GLY A 503 14.14 7.15 -33.98
CA GLY A 503 14.79 5.94 -33.47
C GLY A 503 14.18 5.48 -32.14
N LYS A 504 14.56 4.27 -31.71
CA LYS A 504 14.21 3.67 -30.42
C LYS A 504 15.43 3.65 -29.50
N GLN A 505 15.26 3.56 -28.19
CA GLN A 505 16.35 3.52 -27.23
C GLN A 505 16.31 2.20 -26.45
N ILE A 506 17.46 1.52 -26.33
CA ILE A 506 17.60 0.31 -25.53
C ILE A 506 18.22 0.69 -24.20
N LEU A 507 17.49 0.45 -23.11
CA LEU A 507 17.93 0.73 -21.76
C LEU A 507 18.78 -0.40 -21.21
N THR A 508 19.85 -0.04 -20.50
CA THR A 508 20.75 -0.95 -19.79
C THR A 508 21.06 -0.37 -18.40
N ASN A 509 21.51 -1.20 -17.46
CA ASN A 509 21.80 -0.75 -16.09
C ASN A 509 22.91 0.34 -16.05
N GLY A 510 23.80 0.35 -17.05
CA GLY A 510 24.87 1.34 -17.18
C GLY A 510 24.50 2.63 -17.95
N GLY A 511 23.34 2.68 -18.62
CA GLY A 511 22.96 3.76 -19.55
C GLY A 511 22.08 3.29 -20.71
N ARG A 512 21.93 4.08 -21.77
CA ARG A 512 21.16 3.71 -22.97
C ARG A 512 22.02 3.55 -24.21
N TYR A 513 21.50 2.86 -25.22
CA TYR A 513 21.99 2.90 -26.59
C TYR A 513 20.89 3.38 -27.53
N ASP A 514 21.22 4.27 -28.45
CA ASP A 514 20.26 4.92 -29.34
C ASP A 514 20.24 4.17 -30.71
N TRP A 515 19.12 3.56 -31.10
CA TRP A 515 19.02 2.69 -32.29
C TRP A 515 18.70 3.49 -33.56
N THR A 516 19.75 3.71 -34.33
CA THR A 516 19.83 4.17 -35.73
C THR A 516 18.89 3.48 -36.72
N GLY A 517 17.63 3.91 -36.82
CA GLY A 517 16.73 3.49 -37.91
C GLY A 517 15.92 2.23 -37.62
N ALA A 518 15.52 2.02 -36.37
CA ALA A 518 14.52 1.01 -35.98
C ALA A 518 13.09 1.48 -36.28
N THR A 519 12.80 1.69 -37.56
CA THR A 519 11.52 2.18 -38.09
C THR A 519 10.46 1.09 -38.25
N GLY A 520 10.86 -0.18 -38.30
CA GLY A 520 10.00 -1.33 -38.48
C GLY A 520 9.11 -1.63 -37.27
N SER A 521 7.83 -1.90 -37.53
CA SER A 521 6.81 -2.22 -36.51
C SER A 521 7.09 -3.50 -35.71
N ALA A 522 8.05 -4.33 -36.13
CA ALA A 522 8.48 -5.53 -35.42
C ALA A 522 9.13 -5.24 -34.05
N VAL A 523 9.64 -4.02 -33.83
CA VAL A 523 10.25 -3.61 -32.55
C VAL A 523 9.20 -2.88 -31.70
N THR A 524 8.47 -3.65 -30.90
CA THR A 524 7.62 -3.11 -29.83
C THR A 524 8.46 -2.28 -28.86
N ALA A 525 8.04 -1.04 -28.58
CA ALA A 525 8.73 -0.13 -27.68
C ALA A 525 7.71 0.62 -26.83
N VAL A 526 7.99 0.79 -25.54
CA VAL A 526 7.11 1.58 -24.66
C VAL A 526 7.32 3.08 -24.95
N PRO A 527 6.26 3.87 -25.19
CA PRO A 527 6.38 5.31 -25.35
C PRO A 527 6.75 5.98 -24.02
N VAL A 528 7.73 6.88 -24.05
CA VAL A 528 8.26 7.56 -22.85
C VAL A 528 8.55 9.04 -23.12
N PRO A 529 8.55 9.93 -22.11
CA PRO A 529 9.03 11.29 -22.28
C PRO A 529 10.56 11.33 -22.40
N GLN A 530 11.09 12.33 -23.10
CA GLN A 530 12.54 12.50 -23.32
C GLN A 530 13.33 12.56 -22.00
N SER A 531 12.78 13.20 -20.96
CA SER A 531 13.38 13.27 -19.62
C SER A 531 13.60 11.91 -18.95
N PHE A 532 12.77 10.91 -19.26
CA PHE A 532 12.98 9.54 -18.78
C PHE A 532 14.16 8.86 -19.50
N VAL A 533 14.28 9.07 -20.82
CA VAL A 533 15.40 8.59 -21.63
C VAL A 533 16.72 9.23 -21.20
N ASP A 534 16.71 10.52 -20.85
CA ASP A 534 17.91 11.21 -20.35
C ASP A 534 18.29 10.86 -18.91
N SER A 535 17.42 10.19 -18.16
CA SER A 535 17.80 9.53 -16.91
C SER A 535 18.73 8.31 -17.13
N TYR A 536 18.92 7.87 -18.37
CA TYR A 536 19.89 6.86 -18.78
C TYR A 536 20.95 7.50 -19.68
N PRO A 537 22.20 7.69 -19.21
CA PRO A 537 23.27 8.30 -20.01
C PRO A 537 23.53 7.51 -21.30
N SER A 538 23.63 8.18 -22.45
CA SER A 538 23.93 7.50 -23.72
C SER A 538 25.32 6.88 -23.72
N LYS A 539 25.41 5.69 -24.31
CA LYS A 539 26.62 4.91 -24.57
C LYS A 539 26.97 4.85 -26.06
N GLY A 540 26.24 5.60 -26.89
CA GLY A 540 26.43 5.69 -28.33
C GLY A 540 25.29 5.08 -29.14
N THR A 541 25.46 5.19 -30.46
CA THR A 541 24.44 4.86 -31.46
C THR A 541 24.69 3.48 -32.08
N LEU A 542 23.64 2.68 -32.25
CA LEU A 542 23.66 1.43 -33.02
C LEU A 542 22.95 1.66 -34.36
N ALA A 543 23.71 1.72 -35.46
CA ALA A 543 23.16 1.99 -36.79
C ALA A 543 22.95 0.72 -37.61
N VAL A 544 22.11 0.77 -38.67
CA VAL A 544 21.94 -0.34 -39.62
C VAL A 544 23.27 -0.68 -40.32
N GLY A 545 23.87 -1.79 -39.89
CA GLY A 545 25.18 -2.26 -40.30
C GLY A 545 26.26 -2.22 -39.22
N SER A 546 25.99 -1.66 -38.04
CA SER A 546 26.87 -1.81 -36.88
C SER A 546 26.99 -3.29 -36.50
N MET A 547 28.21 -3.77 -36.24
CA MET A 547 28.43 -5.11 -35.72
C MET A 547 28.62 -5.06 -34.21
N ILE A 548 27.91 -5.90 -33.47
CA ILE A 548 27.91 -5.95 -32.01
C ILE A 548 28.21 -7.35 -31.49
N LYS A 549 28.88 -7.45 -30.33
CA LYS A 549 29.01 -8.69 -29.54
C LYS A 549 28.89 -8.38 -28.06
N THR A 550 28.65 -9.39 -27.24
CA THR A 550 28.72 -9.22 -25.78
C THR A 550 30.11 -9.59 -25.24
N ALA A 551 30.38 -9.29 -23.97
CA ALA A 551 31.62 -9.76 -23.33
C ALA A 551 31.58 -11.27 -23.05
N SER A 552 30.39 -11.84 -22.79
CA SER A 552 30.22 -13.26 -22.46
C SER A 552 30.23 -14.20 -23.68
N SER A 553 29.96 -13.69 -24.88
CA SER A 553 29.76 -14.49 -26.09
C SER A 553 30.73 -14.16 -27.22
N ALA A 554 31.08 -15.21 -27.99
CA ALA A 554 31.79 -15.08 -29.25
C ALA A 554 30.86 -14.71 -30.43
N THR A 555 29.54 -14.88 -30.28
CA THR A 555 28.57 -14.56 -31.35
C THR A 555 28.55 -13.06 -31.65
N VAL A 556 28.91 -12.72 -32.88
CA VAL A 556 28.77 -11.37 -33.43
C VAL A 556 27.41 -11.27 -34.13
N TYR A 557 26.75 -10.13 -34.00
CA TYR A 557 25.50 -9.81 -34.67
C TYR A 557 25.67 -8.57 -35.54
N ILE A 558 25.00 -8.52 -36.70
CA ILE A 558 24.82 -7.28 -37.46
C ILE A 558 23.47 -6.65 -37.11
N VAL A 559 23.48 -5.35 -36.81
CA VAL A 559 22.29 -4.57 -36.47
C VAL A 559 21.54 -4.20 -37.75
N MET A 560 20.24 -4.51 -37.80
CA MET A 560 19.33 -4.12 -38.88
C MET A 560 18.27 -3.13 -38.36
N ASP A 561 17.23 -2.85 -39.16
CA ASP A 561 16.07 -2.04 -38.76
C ASP A 561 15.25 -2.77 -37.68
N GLY A 562 14.66 -3.92 -38.02
CA GLY A 562 13.73 -4.63 -37.12
C GLY A 562 14.35 -5.63 -36.14
N ALA A 563 15.64 -5.96 -36.27
CA ALA A 563 16.28 -7.06 -35.55
C ALA A 563 17.81 -6.97 -35.55
N ILE A 564 18.45 -7.84 -34.77
CA ILE A 564 19.87 -8.20 -34.90
C ILE A 564 20.00 -9.59 -35.54
N LEU A 565 20.91 -9.75 -36.50
CA LEU A 565 21.15 -11.03 -37.19
C LEU A 565 22.47 -11.64 -36.71
N PRO A 566 22.48 -12.82 -36.06
CA PRO A 566 23.73 -13.48 -35.69
C PRO A 566 24.53 -13.86 -36.94
N VAL A 567 25.83 -13.63 -36.94
CA VAL A 567 26.73 -13.92 -38.06
C VAL A 567 27.56 -15.16 -37.72
N GLY A 568 27.39 -16.23 -38.50
CA GLY A 568 27.88 -17.56 -38.13
C GLY A 568 29.37 -17.84 -38.42
N ALA A 569 30.03 -17.00 -39.21
CA ALA A 569 31.40 -17.24 -39.66
C ALA A 569 32.18 -15.93 -39.91
N TRP A 570 33.52 -16.01 -39.95
CA TRP A 570 34.40 -14.84 -40.02
C TRP A 570 34.42 -14.21 -41.42
N GLU A 571 34.42 -15.03 -42.46
CA GLU A 571 34.29 -14.60 -43.85
C GLU A 571 32.97 -13.88 -44.12
N SER A 572 31.88 -14.26 -43.44
CA SER A 572 30.62 -13.52 -43.48
C SER A 572 30.75 -12.12 -42.85
N LEU A 573 31.50 -11.98 -41.75
CA LEU A 573 31.77 -10.66 -41.15
C LEU A 573 32.64 -9.79 -42.06
N VAL A 574 33.71 -10.35 -42.63
CA VAL A 574 34.59 -9.64 -43.59
C VAL A 574 33.81 -9.21 -44.85
N ALA A 575 32.93 -10.06 -45.35
CA ALA A 575 32.03 -9.72 -46.46
C ALA A 575 31.12 -8.52 -46.11
N LEU A 576 30.48 -8.55 -44.94
CA LEU A 576 29.60 -7.45 -44.49
C LEU A 576 30.36 -6.17 -44.08
N ALA A 577 31.67 -6.26 -43.88
CA ALA A 577 32.59 -5.13 -43.71
C ALA A 577 33.19 -4.63 -45.05
N GLY A 578 32.70 -5.10 -46.20
CA GLY A 578 33.18 -4.68 -47.53
C GLY A 578 34.61 -5.13 -47.82
N GLY A 579 34.95 -6.37 -47.43
CA GLY A 579 36.27 -6.98 -47.61
C GLY A 579 37.34 -6.52 -46.60
N LYS A 580 36.95 -5.73 -45.58
CA LYS A 580 37.87 -5.13 -44.60
C LYS A 580 37.78 -5.85 -43.25
N THR A 581 38.73 -5.58 -42.35
CA THR A 581 38.67 -6.02 -40.96
C THR A 581 37.40 -5.50 -40.28
N PRO A 582 36.52 -6.37 -39.74
CA PRO A 582 35.28 -5.95 -39.09
C PRO A 582 35.53 -5.11 -37.83
N ILE A 583 34.83 -3.97 -37.70
CA ILE A 583 34.78 -3.19 -36.46
C ILE A 583 33.58 -3.67 -35.64
N ILE A 584 33.84 -4.30 -34.51
CA ILE A 584 32.82 -4.92 -33.66
C ILE A 584 32.76 -4.20 -32.31
N VAL A 585 31.59 -3.66 -31.96
CA VAL A 585 31.36 -2.96 -30.70
C VAL A 585 30.98 -3.97 -29.62
N THR A 586 31.64 -3.92 -28.46
CA THR A 586 31.22 -4.72 -27.30
C THR A 586 30.10 -4.01 -26.54
N VAL A 587 28.99 -4.71 -26.32
CA VAL A 587 27.78 -4.21 -25.66
C VAL A 587 27.40 -5.09 -24.46
N PRO A 588 26.58 -4.61 -23.50
CA PRO A 588 26.09 -5.44 -22.40
C PRO A 588 25.21 -6.61 -22.89
N ASP A 589 25.27 -7.75 -22.19
CA ASP A 589 24.44 -8.92 -22.52
C ASP A 589 22.94 -8.60 -22.55
N GLN A 590 22.51 -7.70 -21.69
CA GLN A 590 21.11 -7.27 -21.57
C GLN A 590 20.61 -6.54 -22.83
N LEU A 591 21.49 -5.85 -23.56
CA LEU A 591 21.12 -5.19 -24.82
C LEU A 591 20.86 -6.23 -25.92
N VAL A 592 21.74 -7.23 -26.04
CA VAL A 592 21.55 -8.34 -26.99
C VAL A 592 20.36 -9.20 -26.57
N ALA A 593 20.05 -9.33 -25.28
CA ALA A 593 18.85 -9.99 -24.78
C ALA A 593 17.55 -9.25 -25.19
N ALA A 594 17.50 -7.92 -25.06
CA ALA A 594 16.31 -7.11 -25.35
C ALA A 594 15.98 -6.98 -26.86
N LEU A 595 16.97 -7.08 -27.74
CA LEU A 595 16.78 -6.90 -29.19
C LEU A 595 16.17 -8.15 -29.86
N PRO A 596 15.20 -8.02 -30.80
CA PRO A 596 14.71 -9.16 -31.60
C PRO A 596 15.84 -9.82 -32.40
N LYS A 597 15.86 -11.15 -32.48
CA LYS A 597 16.84 -11.90 -33.28
C LYS A 597 16.20 -12.39 -34.58
N GLY A 598 16.86 -12.16 -35.71
CA GLY A 598 16.49 -12.76 -36.98
C GLY A 598 17.26 -14.05 -37.28
N PRO A 599 17.20 -14.57 -38.53
CA PRO A 599 17.96 -15.74 -38.95
C PRO A 599 19.48 -15.48 -38.87
N VAL A 600 20.27 -16.56 -38.84
CA VAL A 600 21.74 -16.46 -38.98
C VAL A 600 22.05 -15.90 -40.37
N ALA A 601 22.76 -14.77 -40.44
CA ALA A 601 23.12 -14.11 -41.69
C ALA A 601 23.90 -15.07 -42.60
N LEU A 602 23.52 -15.16 -43.87
CA LEU A 602 24.29 -15.80 -44.94
C LEU A 602 25.40 -14.85 -45.43
N THR A 603 26.45 -15.40 -46.03
CA THR A 603 27.55 -14.60 -46.60
C THR A 603 27.05 -13.84 -47.83
N SER A 604 27.17 -12.50 -47.79
CA SER A 604 26.92 -11.61 -48.94
C SER A 604 27.75 -12.02 -50.16
N ASN A 605 27.29 -11.71 -51.37
CA ASN A 605 28.01 -11.94 -52.62
C ASN A 605 28.42 -13.42 -52.83
N THR A 606 27.55 -14.34 -52.42
CA THR A 606 27.76 -15.80 -52.50
C THR A 606 26.56 -16.47 -53.16
N LEU A 607 26.83 -17.51 -53.96
CA LEU A 607 25.82 -18.37 -54.57
C LEU A 607 25.38 -19.45 -53.57
N VAL A 608 24.07 -19.59 -53.34
CA VAL A 608 23.51 -20.49 -52.33
C VAL A 608 22.29 -21.25 -52.87
N ARG A 609 22.17 -22.53 -52.51
CA ARG A 609 20.95 -23.33 -52.70
C ARG A 609 20.63 -24.19 -51.48
N SER A 610 19.40 -24.71 -51.43
CA SER A 610 19.06 -25.81 -50.52
C SER A 610 19.40 -27.16 -51.17
N PRO A 611 19.68 -28.23 -50.39
CA PRO A 611 19.59 -29.60 -50.91
C PRO A 611 18.21 -29.90 -51.52
N ASP A 612 17.15 -29.31 -50.96
CA ASP A 612 15.74 -29.56 -51.33
C ASP A 612 15.27 -28.82 -52.59
N ASN A 613 16.07 -27.88 -53.12
CA ASN A 613 15.68 -27.00 -54.22
C ASN A 613 16.86 -26.74 -55.15
N ALA A 614 16.69 -27.08 -56.44
CA ALA A 614 17.72 -26.91 -57.45
C ALA A 614 18.01 -25.44 -57.82
N THR A 615 17.12 -24.50 -57.51
CA THR A 615 17.32 -23.07 -57.80
C THR A 615 18.50 -22.52 -56.99
N VAL A 616 19.46 -21.92 -57.69
CA VAL A 616 20.59 -21.20 -57.10
C VAL A 616 20.23 -19.72 -57.00
N TYR A 617 20.51 -19.13 -55.83
CA TYR A 617 20.32 -17.72 -55.56
C TYR A 617 21.65 -17.03 -55.28
N LEU A 618 21.84 -15.81 -55.76
CA LEU A 618 22.82 -14.88 -55.20
C LEU A 618 22.25 -14.32 -53.90
N ILE A 619 23.01 -14.41 -52.80
CA ILE A 619 22.68 -13.73 -51.54
C ILE A 619 23.08 -12.25 -51.66
N ASP A 620 22.08 -11.39 -51.60
CA ASP A 620 22.22 -9.95 -51.76
C ASP A 620 22.24 -9.28 -50.37
N GLY A 621 23.46 -9.02 -49.89
CA GLY A 621 23.73 -8.56 -48.54
C GLY A 621 23.13 -9.43 -47.44
N VAL A 622 22.29 -8.82 -46.61
CA VAL A 622 21.52 -9.48 -45.54
C VAL A 622 20.02 -9.19 -45.66
N THR A 623 19.58 -8.74 -46.83
CA THR A 623 18.26 -8.14 -47.04
C THR A 623 17.42 -8.87 -48.09
N SER A 624 18.04 -9.53 -49.08
CA SER A 624 17.31 -10.26 -50.12
C SER A 624 18.13 -11.37 -50.81
N LYS A 625 17.45 -12.19 -51.62
CA LYS A 625 18.06 -13.20 -52.49
C LYS A 625 17.62 -12.98 -53.93
N ILE A 626 18.51 -13.22 -54.89
CA ILE A 626 18.27 -13.03 -56.33
C ILE A 626 18.37 -14.38 -57.03
N ALA A 627 17.32 -14.81 -57.73
CA ALA A 627 17.37 -16.01 -58.58
C ALA A 627 18.09 -15.71 -59.92
N MET A 628 18.68 -16.73 -60.53
CA MET A 628 19.33 -16.62 -61.85
C MET A 628 18.97 -17.79 -62.76
N SER A 629 18.80 -17.52 -64.05
CA SER A 629 18.55 -18.54 -65.09
C SER A 629 19.83 -19.07 -65.75
N ASN A 630 20.98 -18.42 -65.52
CA ASN A 630 22.28 -18.86 -66.01
C ASN A 630 23.40 -18.41 -65.06
N PHE A 631 24.38 -19.27 -64.80
CA PHE A 631 25.55 -18.94 -63.97
C PHE A 631 26.41 -17.81 -64.56
N ALA A 632 26.40 -17.62 -65.88
CA ALA A 632 27.18 -16.59 -66.56
C ALA A 632 26.96 -15.18 -65.97
N PHE A 633 25.73 -14.84 -65.55
CA PHE A 633 25.43 -13.53 -64.95
C PHE A 633 26.19 -13.30 -63.63
N ALA A 634 26.50 -14.36 -62.89
CA ALA A 634 27.30 -14.31 -61.66
C ALA A 634 28.80 -14.45 -61.95
N THR A 635 29.22 -15.43 -62.75
CA THR A 635 30.64 -15.69 -63.01
C THR A 635 31.31 -14.54 -63.75
N GLU A 636 30.62 -13.91 -64.72
CA GLU A 636 31.14 -12.74 -65.41
C GLU A 636 31.30 -11.52 -64.49
N ALA A 637 30.52 -11.44 -63.40
CA ALA A 637 30.66 -10.40 -62.37
C ALA A 637 31.79 -10.69 -61.37
N GLY A 638 32.46 -11.84 -61.49
CA GLY A 638 33.46 -12.33 -60.54
C GLY A 638 32.86 -13.09 -59.35
N ILE A 639 31.56 -13.38 -59.37
CA ILE A 639 30.84 -14.02 -58.26
C ILE A 639 30.85 -15.54 -58.45
N THR A 640 31.83 -16.21 -57.86
CA THR A 640 32.08 -17.66 -58.03
C THR A 640 31.95 -18.49 -56.75
N ASN A 641 31.92 -17.85 -55.57
CA ASN A 641 31.76 -18.54 -54.29
C ASN A 641 30.40 -19.25 -54.21
N PHE A 642 30.40 -20.52 -53.81
CA PHE A 642 29.19 -21.35 -53.72
C PHE A 642 29.09 -22.06 -52.36
N SER A 643 27.88 -22.15 -51.80
CA SER A 643 27.62 -22.89 -50.56
C SER A 643 26.20 -23.47 -50.48
N TYR A 644 25.95 -24.31 -49.47
CA TYR A 644 24.63 -24.89 -49.19
C TYR A 644 24.07 -24.36 -47.88
N THR A 645 22.75 -24.27 -47.77
CA THR A 645 22.07 -23.97 -46.51
C THR A 645 20.67 -24.59 -46.47
N THR A 646 19.93 -24.45 -45.37
CA THR A 646 18.57 -25.01 -45.28
C THR A 646 17.55 -24.13 -46.02
N GLN A 647 16.50 -24.76 -46.59
CA GLN A 647 15.44 -24.06 -47.31
C GLN A 647 14.80 -22.95 -46.45
N ALA A 648 14.51 -23.23 -45.17
CA ALA A 648 13.96 -22.24 -44.23
C ALA A 648 14.88 -21.02 -44.02
N ARG A 649 16.20 -21.19 -44.06
CA ARG A 649 17.16 -20.06 -43.94
C ARG A 649 17.28 -19.26 -45.23
N LEU A 650 17.08 -19.90 -46.39
CA LEU A 650 16.89 -19.19 -47.66
C LEU A 650 15.56 -18.43 -47.70
N ASP A 651 14.46 -18.98 -47.17
CA ASP A 651 13.14 -18.33 -47.26
C ASP A 651 12.93 -17.19 -46.26
N ALA A 652 13.80 -17.10 -45.24
CA ALA A 652 13.94 -15.89 -44.44
C ALA A 652 14.59 -14.71 -45.20
N TYR A 653 15.12 -14.93 -46.41
CA TYR A 653 15.59 -13.88 -47.32
C TYR A 653 14.52 -13.62 -48.42
N PRO A 654 13.91 -12.42 -48.48
CA PRO A 654 12.98 -12.03 -49.54
C PRO A 654 13.56 -12.23 -50.95
N LEU A 655 12.78 -12.82 -51.86
CA LEU A 655 13.17 -13.01 -53.25
C LEU A 655 12.96 -11.72 -54.06
N GLN A 656 14.01 -11.23 -54.72
CA GLN A 656 13.93 -10.14 -55.68
C GLN A 656 13.05 -10.51 -56.88
N LYS A 657 12.27 -9.55 -57.37
CA LYS A 657 11.29 -9.76 -58.45
C LYS A 657 11.92 -10.00 -59.83
N SER A 658 13.15 -9.54 -60.02
CA SER A 658 13.92 -9.72 -61.26
C SER A 658 14.94 -10.84 -61.09
N LEU A 659 15.29 -11.50 -62.20
CA LEU A 659 16.44 -12.41 -62.25
C LEU A 659 17.75 -11.62 -62.40
N LEU A 660 18.87 -12.21 -61.93
CA LEU A 660 20.20 -11.66 -62.18
C LEU A 660 20.45 -11.54 -63.69
N THR A 661 21.04 -10.43 -64.13
CA THR A 661 21.42 -10.20 -65.54
C THR A 661 22.85 -9.66 -65.62
N PHE A 662 23.38 -9.44 -66.83
CA PHE A 662 24.67 -8.76 -66.98
C PHE A 662 24.64 -7.28 -66.57
N GLY A 663 23.47 -6.64 -66.50
CA GLY A 663 23.32 -5.27 -66.01
C GLY A 663 23.10 -5.21 -64.51
N LEU A 664 24.03 -4.57 -63.78
CA LEU A 664 24.00 -4.42 -62.32
C LEU A 664 24.05 -2.94 -61.93
N ALA A 665 23.50 -2.58 -60.78
CA ALA A 665 23.48 -1.21 -60.27
C ALA A 665 23.72 -1.15 -58.76
N CYS A 666 24.42 -0.11 -58.34
CA CYS A 666 24.80 0.14 -56.95
C CYS A 666 24.47 1.60 -56.63
N GLY A 667 23.22 1.84 -56.22
CA GLY A 667 22.70 3.19 -56.07
C GLY A 667 22.54 3.86 -57.43
N THR A 668 23.27 4.96 -57.68
CA THR A 668 23.24 5.65 -58.98
C THR A 668 24.19 5.03 -60.02
N THR A 669 25.25 4.35 -59.59
CA THR A 669 26.25 3.79 -60.50
C THR A 669 25.74 2.52 -61.17
N LYS A 670 25.87 2.43 -62.50
CA LYS A 670 25.50 1.28 -63.31
C LYS A 670 26.74 0.58 -63.84
N TYR A 671 26.66 -0.74 -63.93
CA TYR A 671 27.73 -1.63 -64.33
C TYR A 671 27.23 -2.68 -65.33
N VAL A 672 28.14 -3.19 -66.15
CA VAL A 672 27.97 -4.44 -66.89
C VAL A 672 29.02 -5.46 -66.46
N SER A 673 28.63 -6.72 -66.28
CA SER A 673 29.53 -7.79 -65.86
C SER A 673 30.15 -8.54 -67.04
N ALA A 674 31.48 -8.68 -67.04
CA ALA A 674 32.25 -9.36 -68.06
C ALA A 674 33.62 -9.83 -67.53
N GLY A 675 34.11 -10.98 -67.98
CA GLY A 675 35.50 -11.41 -67.74
C GLY A 675 35.89 -11.63 -66.27
N GLY A 676 34.92 -11.81 -65.38
CA GLY A 676 35.15 -11.93 -63.94
C GLY A 676 35.35 -10.58 -63.24
N SER A 677 34.69 -9.53 -63.72
CA SER A 677 34.65 -8.19 -63.12
C SER A 677 33.38 -7.43 -63.53
N VAL A 678 33.05 -6.37 -62.77
CA VAL A 678 32.03 -5.40 -63.16
C VAL A 678 32.67 -4.15 -63.73
N HIS A 679 32.14 -3.66 -64.84
CA HIS A 679 32.68 -2.54 -65.61
C HIS A 679 31.70 -1.37 -65.53
N THR A 680 32.13 -0.22 -65.02
CA THR A 680 31.26 0.97 -64.89
C THR A 680 30.76 1.37 -66.27
N VAL A 681 29.47 1.66 -66.44
CA VAL A 681 28.94 2.18 -67.71
C VAL A 681 28.86 3.70 -67.61
N PRO A 682 29.68 4.46 -68.36
CA PRO A 682 29.54 5.92 -68.43
C PRO A 682 28.15 6.31 -68.93
N ALA A 683 27.60 7.42 -68.44
CA ALA A 683 26.26 7.87 -68.82
C ALA A 683 26.07 8.05 -70.34
N THR A 684 27.15 8.34 -71.08
CA THR A 684 27.18 8.44 -72.54
C THR A 684 27.07 7.10 -73.26
N LEU A 685 27.49 5.99 -72.66
CA LEU A 685 27.42 4.64 -73.24
C LEU A 685 26.19 3.85 -72.76
N LEU A 686 25.37 4.43 -71.87
CA LEU A 686 24.26 3.73 -71.21
C LEU A 686 23.21 3.16 -72.18
N ALA A 687 23.02 3.81 -73.33
CA ALA A 687 22.11 3.35 -74.38
C ALA A 687 22.67 2.17 -75.19
N GLN A 688 23.99 1.97 -75.20
CA GLN A 688 24.68 0.91 -75.95
C GLN A 688 24.63 -0.45 -75.24
N PHE A 689 24.29 -0.45 -73.94
CA PHE A 689 24.16 -1.63 -73.10
C PHE A 689 22.69 -1.80 -72.64
N PRO A 690 21.80 -2.34 -73.49
CA PRO A 690 20.35 -2.38 -73.25
C PRO A 690 19.89 -3.43 -72.21
N PHE A 691 20.63 -3.58 -71.11
CA PHE A 691 20.33 -4.54 -70.05
C PHE A 691 19.32 -3.99 -69.03
N SER A 692 18.61 -4.90 -68.37
CA SER A 692 17.85 -4.59 -67.15
C SER A 692 18.79 -4.50 -65.95
N TYR A 693 19.15 -3.27 -65.60
CA TYR A 693 20.06 -2.96 -64.48
C TYR A 693 19.43 -3.30 -63.13
N MET A 694 19.85 -4.41 -62.54
CA MET A 694 19.43 -4.85 -61.21
C MET A 694 20.12 -4.06 -60.12
N GLN A 695 19.35 -3.37 -59.26
CA GLN A 695 19.89 -2.81 -58.02
C GLN A 695 20.29 -3.93 -57.06
N LEU A 696 21.50 -3.86 -56.53
CA LEU A 696 22.04 -4.76 -55.52
C LEU A 696 22.15 -4.04 -54.16
N ASP A 697 22.15 -4.82 -53.08
CA ASP A 697 22.40 -4.33 -51.73
C ASP A 697 23.83 -3.76 -51.59
N LYS A 698 23.97 -2.73 -50.74
CA LYS A 698 25.27 -2.08 -50.44
C LYS A 698 26.37 -3.08 -50.04
N TYR A 699 26.02 -4.16 -49.33
CA TYR A 699 26.96 -5.20 -48.91
C TYR A 699 27.38 -6.15 -50.04
N THR A 700 26.62 -6.24 -51.12
CA THR A 700 27.02 -6.97 -52.34
C THR A 700 27.90 -6.07 -53.20
N CYS A 701 27.45 -4.82 -53.41
CA CYS A 701 28.15 -3.80 -54.18
C CYS A 701 29.60 -3.55 -53.71
N GLN A 702 29.85 -3.54 -52.40
CA GLN A 702 31.19 -3.36 -51.83
C GLN A 702 32.14 -4.55 -52.04
N LEU A 703 31.63 -5.69 -52.53
CA LEU A 703 32.39 -6.91 -52.79
C LEU A 703 32.56 -7.21 -54.29
N LEU A 704 31.98 -6.37 -55.17
CA LEU A 704 32.15 -6.51 -56.61
C LEU A 704 33.57 -6.10 -57.02
N LYS A 705 34.23 -6.96 -57.80
CA LYS A 705 35.53 -6.65 -58.40
C LYS A 705 35.33 -5.69 -59.57
N VAL A 706 35.48 -4.39 -59.32
CA VAL A 706 35.41 -3.36 -60.37
C VAL A 706 36.65 -3.46 -61.28
N GLY A 707 36.41 -3.55 -62.59
CA GLY A 707 37.45 -3.55 -63.63
C GLY A 707 37.71 -2.15 -64.19
N VAL A 708 38.24 -2.09 -65.41
CA VAL A 708 38.24 -0.85 -66.21
C VAL A 708 36.80 -0.49 -66.61
N ASP A 709 36.52 0.79 -66.86
CA ASP A 709 35.20 1.22 -67.34
C ASP A 709 34.82 0.56 -68.68
N ALA A 710 33.53 0.39 -68.89
CA ALA A 710 32.97 -0.21 -70.10
C ALA A 710 33.25 0.68 -71.33
N THR A 711 33.48 0.04 -72.47
CA THR A 711 33.81 0.70 -73.74
C THR A 711 32.75 0.36 -74.80
N PRO A 712 32.61 1.14 -75.88
CA PRO A 712 31.70 0.81 -76.98
C PRO A 712 32.22 -0.35 -77.86
N PHE A 713 33.10 -1.22 -77.33
CA PHE A 713 33.68 -2.34 -78.05
C PHE A 713 33.63 -3.61 -77.20
N ILE A 714 33.07 -4.68 -77.74
CA ILE A 714 33.07 -6.00 -77.10
C ILE A 714 33.72 -7.02 -78.03
N ARG A 715 34.36 -8.04 -77.45
CA ARG A 715 35.00 -9.13 -78.19
C ARG A 715 34.57 -10.48 -77.63
N THR A 716 34.08 -11.35 -78.50
CA THR A 716 33.66 -12.72 -78.16
C THR A 716 34.81 -13.74 -78.30
N PRO A 717 34.70 -14.96 -77.74
CA PRO A 717 35.81 -15.92 -77.69
C PRO A 717 36.18 -16.54 -79.04
N ASP A 718 35.31 -16.43 -80.04
CA ASP A 718 35.59 -16.71 -81.46
C ASP A 718 36.59 -15.71 -82.08
N GLY A 719 36.86 -14.60 -81.37
CA GLY A 719 37.76 -13.53 -81.77
C GLY A 719 37.06 -12.31 -82.36
N THR A 720 35.77 -12.41 -82.69
CA THR A 720 34.98 -11.34 -83.33
C THR A 720 34.87 -10.12 -82.42
N ILE A 721 35.16 -8.93 -82.96
CA ILE A 721 34.98 -7.64 -82.28
C ILE A 721 33.71 -7.00 -82.81
N TYR A 722 32.89 -6.44 -81.93
CA TYR A 722 31.72 -5.63 -82.26
C TYR A 722 31.91 -4.21 -81.73
N PHE A 723 31.54 -3.22 -82.53
CA PHE A 723 31.24 -1.86 -82.07
C PHE A 723 29.79 -1.82 -81.54
N LEU A 724 29.54 -1.07 -80.48
CA LEU A 724 28.22 -0.88 -79.90
C LEU A 724 27.72 0.54 -80.18
N ASP A 725 26.58 0.66 -80.87
CA ASP A 725 25.91 1.94 -81.13
C ASP A 725 24.39 1.77 -81.17
N GLY A 726 23.64 2.80 -80.77
CA GLY A 726 22.16 2.78 -80.76
C GLY A 726 21.49 1.66 -79.94
N GLY A 727 22.23 0.94 -79.09
CA GLY A 727 21.77 -0.28 -78.41
C GLY A 727 21.88 -1.57 -79.25
N GLN A 728 22.58 -1.51 -80.38
CA GLN A 728 22.90 -2.64 -81.25
C GLN A 728 24.41 -2.95 -81.22
N LYS A 729 24.77 -4.18 -81.62
CA LYS A 729 26.14 -4.61 -81.88
C LYS A 729 26.38 -4.70 -83.38
N HIS A 730 27.50 -4.15 -83.84
CA HIS A 730 27.89 -4.04 -85.24
C HIS A 730 29.24 -4.76 -85.43
N ALA A 731 29.27 -5.85 -86.19
CA ALA A 731 30.48 -6.65 -86.33
C ALA A 731 31.56 -5.89 -87.12
N ILE A 732 32.79 -5.86 -86.58
CA ILE A 732 33.92 -5.19 -87.21
C ILE A 732 34.69 -6.21 -88.06
N THR A 733 34.70 -6.00 -89.38
CA THR A 733 35.21 -6.98 -90.36
C THR A 733 36.73 -6.97 -90.54
N SER A 734 37.45 -5.98 -90.00
CA SER A 734 38.91 -5.90 -90.09
C SER A 734 39.55 -5.13 -88.93
N MET A 735 40.81 -5.43 -88.62
CA MET A 735 41.57 -4.70 -87.60
C MET A 735 41.86 -3.24 -87.98
N ALA A 736 41.89 -2.90 -89.27
CA ALA A 736 41.98 -1.51 -89.73
C ALA A 736 40.72 -0.73 -89.32
N ARG A 737 39.53 -1.29 -89.59
CA ARG A 737 38.25 -0.69 -89.20
C ARG A 737 38.10 -0.57 -87.67
N PHE A 738 38.65 -1.52 -86.91
CA PHE A 738 38.75 -1.37 -85.45
C PHE A 738 39.63 -0.17 -85.07
N GLN A 739 40.83 -0.02 -85.66
CA GLN A 739 41.74 1.08 -85.35
C GLN A 739 41.13 2.47 -85.63
N GLU A 740 40.36 2.61 -86.71
CA GLU A 740 39.59 3.83 -87.03
C GLU A 740 38.57 4.19 -85.94
N LEU A 741 37.71 3.25 -85.56
CA LEU A 741 36.59 3.49 -84.63
C LEU A 741 37.06 3.60 -83.16
N ASN A 742 38.10 2.84 -82.80
CA ASN A 742 38.48 2.63 -81.41
C ASN A 742 39.02 3.88 -80.72
N GLN A 743 39.73 4.76 -81.45
CA GLN A 743 40.26 6.03 -80.92
C GLN A 743 41.12 5.83 -79.65
N GLY A 744 41.93 4.77 -79.61
CA GLY A 744 42.82 4.45 -78.48
C GLY A 744 42.17 3.80 -77.26
N ARG A 745 40.88 3.45 -77.31
CA ARG A 745 40.20 2.65 -76.27
C ARG A 745 40.60 1.16 -76.39
N THR A 746 39.87 0.26 -75.74
CA THR A 746 40.03 -1.19 -75.88
C THR A 746 38.65 -1.88 -75.96
N TRP A 747 38.61 -3.16 -76.30
CA TRP A 747 37.40 -3.98 -76.16
C TRP A 747 37.29 -4.59 -74.76
N MET A 748 36.06 -4.82 -74.32
CA MET A 748 35.77 -5.77 -73.25
C MET A 748 35.73 -7.19 -73.82
N SER A 749 36.42 -8.15 -73.21
CA SER A 749 36.22 -9.57 -73.52
C SER A 749 34.92 -10.04 -72.87
N VAL A 750 33.98 -10.59 -73.64
CA VAL A 750 32.65 -10.99 -73.15
C VAL A 750 32.28 -12.42 -73.59
N VAL A 751 31.50 -13.12 -72.78
CA VAL A 751 30.92 -14.42 -73.18
C VAL A 751 29.90 -14.30 -74.32
N PRO A 752 29.69 -15.35 -75.14
CA PRO A 752 28.70 -15.31 -76.23
C PRO A 752 27.29 -14.95 -75.78
N LEU A 753 26.88 -15.31 -74.56
CA LEU A 753 25.56 -14.97 -74.02
C LEU A 753 25.39 -13.45 -73.78
N PHE A 754 26.45 -12.74 -73.41
CA PHE A 754 26.45 -11.28 -73.26
C PHE A 754 26.24 -10.62 -74.62
N ALA A 755 27.03 -11.03 -75.62
CA ALA A 755 26.90 -10.52 -76.97
C ALA A 755 25.56 -10.90 -77.60
N ALA A 756 25.02 -12.09 -77.33
CA ALA A 756 23.70 -12.52 -77.83
C ALA A 756 22.54 -11.67 -77.27
N ALA A 757 22.67 -11.15 -76.05
CA ALA A 757 21.67 -10.31 -75.41
C ALA A 757 21.63 -8.85 -75.94
N ILE A 758 22.59 -8.43 -76.78
CA ILE A 758 22.54 -7.16 -77.51
C ILE A 758 22.06 -7.45 -78.95
N PRO A 759 21.02 -6.78 -79.47
CA PRO A 759 20.56 -6.95 -80.86
C PRO A 759 21.66 -6.71 -81.90
N SER A 760 21.67 -7.49 -82.99
CA SER A 760 22.60 -7.28 -84.10
C SER A 760 22.13 -6.17 -85.04
N GLY A 761 23.02 -5.24 -85.37
CA GLY A 761 22.89 -4.31 -86.49
C GLY A 761 23.68 -4.75 -87.73
N PRO A 762 23.78 -3.90 -88.77
CA PRO A 762 24.72 -4.11 -89.88
C PRO A 762 26.18 -4.05 -89.39
N ASN A 763 27.13 -4.50 -90.23
CA ASN A 763 28.57 -4.42 -89.92
C ASN A 763 29.05 -2.95 -89.81
N ALA A 764 30.11 -2.74 -89.01
CA ALA A 764 30.59 -1.42 -88.57
C ALA A 764 31.54 -0.73 -89.54
#